data_AF-Q8BG22-F1
#
_entry.id   AF-Q8BG22-F1
#
_cell.length_a   1.000
_cell.length_b   1.000
_cell.length_c   1.000
_cell.angle_alpha   90.00
_cell.angle_beta   90.00
_cell.angle_gamma   90.00
#
_symmetry.space_group_name_H-M   'P 1'
#
loop_
_entity.id
_entity.type
_entity.pdbx_description
1 polymer ?
#
loop_
_entity_poly.entity_id
_entity_poly.type
_entity_poly.pdbx_seq_one_letter_code
_entity_poly.pdbx_strand_id
1 'polypeptide(L)'
;MTHRDSTGPVIGLKLVTLLFTLSPELLFLGAGLKLKENGYDGLLVAINPRVPEDLKLITNIKEMITEASFYLFNATKRRVFFRNVQILVPATWTDHNYSRVRQESYDKANVIVAEQSEEHGDDPYTLQHRGCGQEGRYIHFTPSFLLNDELAAGYGARGRVFVHEWAHLRWGVFDEYNNDKPFYVNGRNEIQVTRCSSDITGVFVCEKGLCPHEDCIISKIFREGCTFLYNSTQNATGSIMFMPSLPSVVEFCNESTHNQEAPNLQNQVCSLRSTWDVITASSDLNHSLPVHGVGLPAPPTFSLLQAGDRVVCLVIDVSRKMAEGDRLLRLQQAAELYLMQVVEAHTFVGIVTFDSKGEIRASLQQIYSDDDRKLLVSYLPTAVSTDAETNICAGVKKGFEVVEERNGRADGSVLILVTSGADEHIANCLLTSMNSGSTIHSMALGSSAARKVGELSRLTGGLKFFIPDKFTSNGMTEAFVRISSGTGDIFQQSLQVESVCETVQPQHQLADTMTVDSAVGNDTLFLVTWQTGGPPEIALLDPSGRKYNTGDFIINLAFRTASLKIPGTAKHGHWTYTLNNTHHSPQALKVTVASRASSLAMSPATLEAFVERDSTYFPQPVIIYANVRKGLHPILNATVVATVEPEAGDPVVLQLLDGGAGADVIRNDGIYSRYFSSFAVSGSYSLTVHVRHSPSTSTLALPVPGNHAMYVPGYITNDNIQMNAPKNLGHRPVKERWGFSRVSSGGSFSVLGVPDGPHPDMFPPCKITDLEAMKVEDDVVLSWTAPGEDFDQGQTTSYEIRMSRSLWNIRDDFDNAILVNSSELVPQHAGTRETFTFSPKLVTHELDHELAEDAQEPYIVYVALRAMDRSSLRSAVSNIALVSMSLPPNSSPVVSRDDLILKGVLTTVGLIAILCLIMVVAHCIFNRKKRPSRKENETKFL
;
A
#
# COMPACT_ATOMS: atom_id res chain seq x y z
N MET A 1 -16.24 48.14 -41.80
CA MET A 1 -15.99 49.59 -41.94
C MET A 1 -15.71 50.17 -40.57
N THR A 2 -14.50 50.72 -40.41
CA THR A 2 -14.08 51.84 -39.54
C THR A 2 -14.85 52.20 -38.26
N HIS A 3 -14.08 52.29 -37.16
CA HIS A 3 -14.01 53.38 -36.16
C HIS A 3 -15.30 53.89 -35.50
N ARG A 4 -15.35 53.90 -34.16
CA ARG A 4 -15.07 55.08 -33.29
C ARG A 4 -15.54 54.87 -31.85
N ASP A 5 -14.62 55.11 -30.93
CA ASP A 5 -14.72 55.88 -29.68
C ASP A 5 -16.09 56.37 -29.19
N SER A 6 -16.36 56.15 -27.89
CA SER A 6 -16.59 57.28 -26.97
C SER A 6 -16.36 56.88 -25.51
N THR A 7 -15.49 57.65 -24.87
CA THR A 7 -15.11 57.68 -23.47
C THR A 7 -16.15 58.36 -22.58
N GLY A 8 -16.26 57.91 -21.32
CA GLY A 8 -17.01 58.60 -20.25
C GLY A 8 -16.92 57.86 -18.90
N PRO A 9 -16.44 58.47 -17.80
CA PRO A 9 -16.01 57.75 -16.58
C PRO A 9 -17.00 57.86 -15.41
N VAL A 10 -17.11 56.80 -14.58
CA VAL A 10 -17.49 56.94 -13.16
C VAL A 10 -16.65 55.97 -12.33
N ILE A 11 -16.00 56.55 -11.32
CA ILE A 11 -14.98 56.01 -10.43
C ILE A 11 -15.54 54.84 -9.61
N GLY A 12 -14.95 53.65 -9.81
CA GLY A 12 -15.25 52.43 -9.10
C GLY A 12 -14.69 52.45 -7.67
N LEU A 13 -15.58 52.21 -6.71
CA LEU A 13 -15.29 51.94 -5.31
C LEU A 13 -14.36 50.71 -5.24
N LYS A 14 -13.11 50.90 -4.78
CA LYS A 14 -12.20 49.79 -4.47
C LYS A 14 -12.72 49.07 -3.22
N LEU A 15 -13.55 48.05 -3.42
CA LEU A 15 -13.80 47.03 -2.40
C LEU A 15 -12.49 46.25 -2.23
N VAL A 16 -11.79 46.49 -1.12
CA VAL A 16 -10.67 45.64 -0.69
C VAL A 16 -11.30 44.36 -0.14
N THR A 17 -11.49 43.36 -1.00
CA THR A 17 -11.80 42.00 -0.59
C THR A 17 -10.58 41.48 0.17
N LEU A 18 -10.68 41.47 1.49
CA LEU A 18 -9.73 40.79 2.37
C LEU A 18 -9.92 39.28 2.17
N LEU A 19 -9.31 38.73 1.11
CA LEU A 19 -9.10 37.30 0.99
C LEU A 19 -8.18 36.92 2.15
N PHE A 20 -8.76 36.36 3.21
CA PHE A 20 -8.01 35.52 4.14
C PHE A 20 -7.49 34.34 3.32
N THR A 21 -6.32 34.53 2.70
CA THR A 21 -5.50 33.40 2.27
C THR A 21 -5.17 32.64 3.54
N LEU A 22 -5.80 31.48 3.72
CA LEU A 22 -5.39 30.47 4.69
C LEU A 22 -3.87 30.43 4.65
N SER A 23 -3.23 30.91 5.73
CA SER A 23 -1.78 30.99 5.76
C SER A 23 -1.24 29.57 5.55
N PRO A 24 -0.12 29.40 4.82
CA PRO A 24 0.51 28.09 4.70
C PRO A 24 0.82 27.47 6.07
N GLU A 25 0.92 28.25 7.15
CA GLU A 25 1.01 27.74 8.52
C GLU A 25 -0.18 26.86 8.92
N LEU A 26 -1.42 27.16 8.49
CA LEU A 26 -2.60 26.30 8.72
C LEU A 26 -2.56 24.99 7.92
N LEU A 27 -1.83 24.94 6.80
CA LEU A 27 -1.63 23.70 6.05
C LEU A 27 -0.72 22.72 6.80
N PHE A 28 0.21 23.23 7.63
CA PHE A 28 1.18 22.42 8.37
C PHE A 28 0.81 22.15 9.84
N LEU A 29 -0.43 22.42 10.27
CA LEU A 29 -0.80 22.42 11.70
C LEU A 29 -1.47 21.11 12.22
N GLY A 30 -1.74 20.10 11.40
CA GLY A 30 -2.37 18.83 11.86
C GLY A 30 -1.54 18.03 12.89
N ALA A 31 -2.14 17.19 13.74
CA ALA A 31 -1.47 16.47 14.83
C ALA A 31 -0.56 15.29 14.42
N GLY A 32 -0.18 15.20 13.13
CA GLY A 32 0.67 14.13 12.62
C GLY A 32 2.17 14.42 12.74
N LEU A 33 2.96 13.41 12.34
CA LEU A 33 4.41 13.44 12.18
C LEU A 33 4.86 14.63 11.31
N LYS A 34 5.80 15.42 11.83
CA LYS A 34 6.38 16.58 11.12
C LYS A 34 7.88 16.65 11.27
N LEU A 35 8.56 17.04 10.21
CA LEU A 35 9.96 17.44 10.26
C LEU A 35 10.06 18.95 10.50
N LYS A 36 10.68 19.36 11.61
CA LYS A 36 10.92 20.78 11.93
C LYS A 36 12.35 20.96 12.40
N GLU A 37 13.10 21.82 11.72
CA GLU A 37 14.51 22.09 12.04
C GLU A 37 15.30 20.77 12.18
N ASN A 38 15.20 19.92 11.16
CA ASN A 38 15.91 18.63 11.07
C ASN A 38 15.41 17.55 12.06
N GLY A 39 14.57 17.87 13.05
CA GLY A 39 14.01 16.93 14.02
C GLY A 39 12.58 16.49 13.68
N TYR A 40 12.32 15.19 13.66
CA TYR A 40 10.97 14.63 13.57
C TYR A 40 10.24 14.76 14.92
N ASP A 41 9.05 15.37 14.88
CA ASP A 41 8.12 15.48 16.00
C ASP A 41 6.83 14.70 15.71
N GLY A 42 6.27 14.06 16.73
CA GLY A 42 4.97 13.39 16.64
C GLY A 42 5.06 11.97 16.07
N LEU A 43 6.22 11.31 16.19
CA LEU A 43 6.33 9.89 15.87
C LEU A 43 5.51 9.08 16.88
N LEU A 44 4.45 8.42 16.41
CA LEU A 44 3.55 7.63 17.25
C LEU A 44 3.84 6.13 17.13
N VAL A 45 4.21 5.52 18.25
CA VAL A 45 4.34 4.07 18.43
C VAL A 45 3.15 3.57 19.24
N ALA A 46 2.39 2.60 18.75
CA ALA A 46 1.25 2.05 19.48
C ALA A 46 1.41 0.55 19.75
N ILE A 47 1.20 0.15 21.01
CA ILE A 47 1.21 -1.27 21.40
C ILE A 47 -0.22 -1.80 21.29
N ASN A 48 -0.40 -2.91 20.58
CA ASN A 48 -1.70 -3.51 20.36
C ASN A 48 -2.28 -4.04 21.69
N PRO A 49 -3.60 -3.89 21.96
CA PRO A 49 -4.22 -4.34 23.21
C PRO A 49 -4.11 -5.85 23.50
N ARG A 50 -3.83 -6.69 22.49
CA ARG A 50 -3.55 -8.13 22.67
C ARG A 50 -2.15 -8.42 23.19
N VAL A 51 -1.23 -7.48 23.12
CA VAL A 51 0.13 -7.65 23.64
C VAL A 51 0.05 -7.62 25.17
N PRO A 52 0.48 -8.69 25.88
CA PRO A 52 0.49 -8.71 27.34
C PRO A 52 1.39 -7.63 27.92
N GLU A 53 1.10 -7.19 29.15
CA GLU A 53 1.90 -6.19 29.86
C GLU A 53 3.34 -6.68 30.08
N ASP A 54 4.29 -6.00 29.43
CA ASP A 54 5.72 -6.14 29.69
C ASP A 54 6.39 -4.77 29.56
N LEU A 55 6.75 -4.17 30.70
CA LEU A 55 7.39 -2.86 30.75
C LEU A 55 8.77 -2.85 30.06
N LYS A 56 9.41 -4.01 29.86
CA LYS A 56 10.66 -4.12 29.09
C LYS A 56 10.45 -3.73 27.63
N LEU A 57 9.24 -3.94 27.07
CA LEU A 57 8.91 -3.48 25.72
C LEU A 57 9.06 -1.97 25.60
N ILE A 58 8.56 -1.20 26.56
CA ILE A 58 8.67 0.26 26.56
C ILE A 58 10.15 0.68 26.59
N THR A 59 10.95 0.05 27.44
CA THR A 59 12.40 0.30 27.52
C THR A 59 13.08 0.01 26.18
N ASN A 60 12.82 -1.14 25.59
CA ASN A 60 13.47 -1.57 24.36
C ASN A 60 13.03 -0.72 23.14
N ILE A 61 11.79 -0.26 23.10
CA ILE A 61 11.32 0.71 22.09
C ILE A 61 12.10 2.03 22.21
N LYS A 62 12.28 2.54 23.43
CA LYS A 62 13.04 3.78 23.67
C LYS A 62 14.49 3.64 23.24
N GLU A 63 15.13 2.53 23.60
CA GLU A 63 16.52 2.23 23.21
C GLU A 63 16.66 2.12 21.70
N MET A 64 15.80 1.35 21.04
CA MET A 64 15.77 1.17 19.59
C MET A 64 15.66 2.52 18.85
N ILE A 65 14.70 3.37 19.23
CA ILE A 65 14.49 4.65 18.54
C ILE A 65 15.60 5.66 18.87
N THR A 66 16.19 5.58 20.07
CA THR A 66 17.35 6.41 20.42
C THR A 66 18.55 6.05 19.56
N GLU A 67 18.85 4.75 19.40
CA GLU A 67 19.89 4.27 18.49
C GLU A 67 19.59 4.67 17.03
N ALA A 68 18.35 4.44 16.59
CA ALA A 68 17.90 4.80 15.25
C ALA A 68 18.08 6.28 14.94
N SER A 69 17.84 7.17 15.91
CA SER A 69 18.01 8.62 15.74
C SER A 69 19.45 8.99 15.37
N PHE A 70 20.43 8.42 16.05
CA PHE A 70 21.85 8.66 15.75
C PHE A 70 22.27 8.03 14.42
N TYR A 71 21.79 6.82 14.15
CA TYR A 71 22.10 6.11 12.91
C TYR A 71 21.51 6.83 11.69
N LEU A 72 20.24 7.24 11.76
CA LEU A 72 19.54 8.02 10.73
C LEU A 72 20.24 9.36 10.46
N PHE A 73 20.68 10.04 11.53
CA PHE A 73 21.38 11.31 11.40
C PHE A 73 22.67 11.16 10.59
N ASN A 74 23.46 10.11 10.85
CA ASN A 74 24.67 9.85 10.08
C ASN A 74 24.35 9.38 8.65
N ALA A 75 23.42 8.44 8.48
CA ALA A 75 23.01 7.90 7.19
C ALA A 75 22.46 8.96 6.24
N THR A 76 21.83 10.00 6.78
CA THR A 76 21.31 11.15 6.03
C THR A 76 22.30 12.30 5.92
N LYS A 77 23.61 12.05 6.14
CA LYS A 77 24.67 13.07 6.04
C LYS A 77 24.39 14.27 6.96
N ARG A 78 23.99 13.97 8.20
CA ARG A 78 23.69 14.93 9.30
C ARG A 78 22.45 15.79 9.04
N ARG A 79 21.41 15.25 8.39
CA ARG A 79 20.23 16.02 7.99
C ARG A 79 19.00 15.79 8.84
N VAL A 80 18.67 14.57 9.24
CA VAL A 80 17.43 14.32 9.99
C VAL A 80 17.62 13.37 11.17
N PHE A 81 16.84 13.58 12.23
CA PHE A 81 16.88 12.77 13.46
C PHE A 81 15.51 12.75 14.15
N PHE A 82 15.28 11.84 15.10
CA PHE A 82 14.05 11.78 15.90
C PHE A 82 14.17 12.69 17.13
N ARG A 83 13.18 13.57 17.35
CA ARG A 83 13.14 14.51 18.49
C ARG A 83 12.06 14.19 19.50
N ASN A 84 10.80 14.08 19.07
CA ASN A 84 9.66 13.87 19.98
C ASN A 84 8.88 12.61 19.57
N VAL A 85 8.91 11.61 20.45
CA VAL A 85 8.30 10.29 20.23
C VAL A 85 7.22 10.05 21.28
N GLN A 86 6.08 9.54 20.84
CA GLN A 86 4.93 9.22 21.69
C GLN A 86 4.71 7.70 21.64
N ILE A 87 4.58 7.07 22.80
CA ILE A 87 4.31 5.65 22.93
C ILE A 87 2.93 5.50 23.54
N LEU A 88 1.98 5.00 22.75
CA LEU A 88 0.62 4.70 23.15
C LEU A 88 0.55 3.29 23.75
N VAL A 89 0.37 3.25 25.06
CA VAL A 89 0.16 2.06 25.87
C VAL A 89 -1.33 1.68 25.82
N PRO A 90 -1.69 0.41 25.61
CA PRO A 90 -3.09 0.00 25.55
C PRO A 90 -3.76 0.09 26.92
N ALA A 91 -5.07 0.31 26.94
CA ALA A 91 -5.87 0.36 28.18
C ALA A 91 -5.99 -1.01 28.89
N THR A 92 -5.54 -2.10 28.25
CA THR A 92 -5.45 -3.43 28.86
C THR A 92 -4.29 -3.56 29.84
N TRP A 93 -3.30 -2.66 29.78
CA TRP A 93 -2.19 -2.61 30.73
C TRP A 93 -2.58 -1.77 31.94
N THR A 94 -1.90 -2.03 33.06
CA THR A 94 -2.03 -1.26 34.29
C THR A 94 -1.66 0.21 34.06
N ASP A 95 -2.48 1.15 34.55
CA ASP A 95 -2.18 2.58 34.49
C ASP A 95 -1.04 2.93 35.47
N HIS A 96 0.12 3.32 34.93
CA HIS A 96 1.29 3.77 35.70
C HIS A 96 1.39 5.31 35.77
N ASN A 97 0.26 6.00 35.81
CA ASN A 97 0.12 7.46 35.66
C ASN A 97 0.61 7.95 34.28
N TYR A 98 0.18 7.27 33.21
CA TYR A 98 0.49 7.71 31.85
C TYR A 98 -0.23 9.02 31.53
N SER A 99 0.33 9.80 30.60
CA SER A 99 -0.36 11.00 30.12
C SER A 99 -1.58 10.60 29.29
N ARG A 100 -2.63 11.43 29.33
CA ARG A 100 -3.83 11.17 28.55
C ARG A 100 -3.60 11.47 27.08
N VAL A 101 -4.16 10.63 26.22
CA VAL A 101 -4.21 10.90 24.76
C VAL A 101 -5.01 12.17 24.46
N ARG A 102 -4.61 12.85 23.38
CA ARG A 102 -5.36 13.95 22.78
C ARG A 102 -6.03 13.44 21.50
N GLN A 103 -5.25 13.19 20.46
CA GLN A 103 -5.73 12.73 19.15
C GLN A 103 -5.03 11.44 18.68
N GLU A 104 -4.07 10.96 19.47
CA GLU A 104 -3.30 9.74 19.25
C GLU A 104 -4.19 8.51 19.41
N SER A 105 -4.15 7.63 18.40
CA SER A 105 -4.91 6.38 18.35
C SER A 105 -4.11 5.32 17.61
N TYR A 106 -4.43 4.05 17.83
CA TYR A 106 -3.68 2.93 17.26
C TYR A 106 -3.75 2.91 15.72
N ASP A 107 -4.89 3.24 15.14
CA ASP A 107 -5.11 3.31 13.69
C ASP A 107 -4.33 4.43 12.99
N LYS A 108 -3.84 5.43 13.74
CA LYS A 108 -3.00 6.54 13.25
C LYS A 108 -1.51 6.35 13.54
N ALA A 109 -1.12 5.23 14.17
CA ALA A 109 0.26 5.00 14.57
C ALA A 109 1.18 4.81 13.36
N ASN A 110 2.38 5.40 13.43
CA ASN A 110 3.42 5.18 12.43
C ASN A 110 4.14 3.85 12.64
N VAL A 111 4.17 3.38 13.89
CA VAL A 111 4.79 2.14 14.30
C VAL A 111 3.81 1.39 15.19
N ILE A 112 3.55 0.13 14.89
CA ILE A 112 2.73 -0.75 15.72
C ILE A 112 3.57 -1.87 16.30
N VAL A 113 3.30 -2.20 17.56
CA VAL A 113 3.82 -3.41 18.21
C VAL A 113 2.66 -4.37 18.40
N ALA A 114 2.66 -5.47 17.65
CA ALA A 114 1.54 -6.40 17.60
C ALA A 114 2.02 -7.85 17.53
N GLU A 115 1.08 -8.80 17.57
CA GLU A 115 1.38 -10.21 17.38
C GLU A 115 2.08 -10.49 16.03
N GLN A 116 2.80 -11.61 15.95
CA GLN A 116 3.48 -12.03 14.72
C GLN A 116 2.48 -12.23 13.58
N SER A 117 2.91 -11.91 12.35
CA SER A 117 2.17 -12.31 11.15
C SER A 117 2.57 -13.74 10.76
N GLU A 118 1.66 -14.57 10.25
CA GLU A 118 1.96 -15.91 9.74
C GLU A 118 2.91 -15.83 8.54
N GLU A 119 2.82 -14.75 7.75
CA GLU A 119 3.65 -14.49 6.57
C GLU A 119 5.07 -14.06 6.95
N HIS A 120 5.18 -13.02 7.79
CA HIS A 120 6.45 -12.40 8.15
C HIS A 120 7.08 -13.07 9.39
N GLY A 121 6.35 -13.88 10.15
CA GLY A 121 6.77 -14.33 11.47
C GLY A 121 7.09 -13.14 12.37
N ASP A 122 8.31 -13.16 12.92
CA ASP A 122 8.91 -12.07 13.70
C ASP A 122 9.67 -11.03 12.85
N ASP A 123 9.65 -11.10 11.51
CA ASP A 123 10.30 -10.09 10.67
C ASP A 123 9.64 -8.72 10.90
N PRO A 124 10.42 -7.70 11.27
CA PRO A 124 9.98 -6.32 11.11
C PRO A 124 9.65 -6.05 9.64
N TYR A 125 8.56 -5.33 9.40
CA TYR A 125 8.16 -4.96 8.03
C TYR A 125 7.44 -3.63 8.01
N THR A 126 7.32 -3.05 6.82
CA THR A 126 6.55 -1.83 6.58
C THR A 126 5.41 -2.12 5.62
N LEU A 127 4.19 -1.76 6.01
CA LEU A 127 3.05 -1.83 5.11
C LEU A 127 3.08 -0.67 4.09
N GLN A 128 3.77 -0.88 2.98
CA GLN A 128 4.00 0.09 1.92
C GLN A 128 3.22 -0.25 0.65
N HIS A 129 1.99 0.26 0.56
CA HIS A 129 1.09 0.02 -0.58
C HIS A 129 1.26 1.01 -1.74
N ARG A 130 2.11 2.03 -1.57
CA ARG A 130 2.29 3.11 -2.55
C ARG A 130 3.62 2.96 -3.29
N GLY A 131 3.67 3.60 -4.46
CA GLY A 131 4.84 3.56 -5.34
C GLY A 131 6.06 4.34 -4.82
N CYS A 132 7.08 4.42 -5.67
CA CYS A 132 8.33 5.08 -5.36
C CYS A 132 8.17 6.52 -4.86
N GLY A 133 8.84 6.85 -3.75
CA GLY A 133 8.82 8.20 -3.19
C GLY A 133 7.56 8.54 -2.38
N GLN A 134 6.64 7.59 -2.21
CA GLN A 134 5.37 7.79 -1.49
C GLN A 134 5.40 7.13 -0.11
N GLU A 135 4.87 7.83 0.89
CA GLU A 135 4.83 7.35 2.27
C GLU A 135 3.99 6.07 2.41
N GLY A 136 4.52 5.08 3.14
CA GLY A 136 3.82 3.88 3.55
C GLY A 136 2.80 4.13 4.65
N ARG A 137 2.25 3.05 5.22
CA ARG A 137 1.20 3.14 6.24
C ARG A 137 1.71 3.06 7.68
N TYR A 138 2.40 1.97 8.01
CA TYR A 138 3.00 1.76 9.33
C TYR A 138 4.16 0.76 9.26
N ILE A 139 5.07 0.86 10.23
CA ILE A 139 6.06 -0.18 10.54
C ILE A 139 5.46 -1.13 11.57
N HIS A 140 5.65 -2.43 11.40
CA HIS A 140 5.24 -3.46 12.35
C HIS A 140 6.47 -4.09 13.01
N PHE A 141 6.41 -4.20 14.33
CA PHE A 141 7.34 -4.98 15.13
C PHE A 141 6.58 -5.99 16.01
N THR A 142 7.21 -7.10 16.33
CA THR A 142 6.68 -8.05 17.31
C THR A 142 7.29 -7.84 18.70
N PRO A 143 6.57 -8.20 19.78
CA PRO A 143 7.16 -8.30 21.11
C PRO A 143 8.40 -9.20 21.15
N SER A 144 8.40 -10.30 20.39
CA SER A 144 9.53 -11.24 20.29
C SER A 144 10.76 -10.55 19.71
N PHE A 145 10.66 -9.83 18.58
CA PHE A 145 11.77 -9.04 18.04
C PHE A 145 12.33 -8.03 19.05
N LEU A 146 11.44 -7.35 19.78
CA LEU A 146 11.82 -6.35 20.76
C LEU A 146 12.45 -6.95 22.02
N LEU A 147 12.07 -8.16 22.45
CA LEU A 147 12.49 -8.75 23.72
C LEU A 147 13.59 -9.82 23.60
N ASN A 148 13.64 -10.54 22.48
CA ASN A 148 14.56 -11.65 22.24
C ASN A 148 15.84 -11.16 21.55
N ASP A 149 16.96 -11.18 22.28
CA ASP A 149 18.26 -10.77 21.75
C ASP A 149 18.87 -11.79 20.78
N GLU A 150 18.38 -13.04 20.73
CA GLU A 150 18.79 -14.01 19.71
C GLU A 150 18.35 -13.60 18.30
N LEU A 151 17.19 -12.93 18.19
CA LEU A 151 16.72 -12.38 16.91
C LEU A 151 17.59 -11.20 16.46
N ALA A 152 18.09 -10.40 17.41
CA ALA A 152 19.01 -9.30 17.11
C ALA A 152 20.33 -9.77 16.49
N ALA A 153 20.76 -11.03 16.73
CA ALA A 153 21.92 -11.60 16.05
C ALA A 153 21.69 -11.80 14.54
N GLY A 154 20.44 -12.10 14.14
CA GLY A 154 20.06 -12.32 12.74
C GLY A 154 19.72 -11.04 11.97
N TYR A 155 18.97 -10.12 12.57
CA TYR A 155 18.60 -8.85 11.91
C TYR A 155 19.63 -7.74 12.11
N GLY A 156 20.52 -7.88 13.10
CA GLY A 156 21.40 -6.81 13.57
C GLY A 156 20.74 -5.92 14.62
N ALA A 157 21.40 -4.79 14.91
CA ALA A 157 20.97 -3.89 15.95
C ALA A 157 19.60 -3.26 15.63
N ARG A 158 18.72 -3.20 16.64
CA ARG A 158 17.31 -2.81 16.46
C ARG A 158 17.18 -1.40 15.90
N GLY A 159 18.03 -0.45 16.29
CA GLY A 159 17.99 0.91 15.74
C GLY A 159 18.33 0.97 14.25
N ARG A 160 19.16 0.06 13.74
CA ARG A 160 19.48 -0.04 12.30
C ARG A 160 18.32 -0.61 11.50
N VAL A 161 17.69 -1.66 12.02
CA VAL A 161 16.47 -2.24 11.44
C VAL A 161 15.35 -1.20 11.42
N PHE A 162 15.21 -0.41 12.49
CA PHE A 162 14.25 0.70 12.50
C PHE A 162 14.51 1.71 11.39
N VAL A 163 15.76 2.08 11.09
CA VAL A 163 16.07 3.02 10.00
C VAL A 163 15.80 2.44 8.61
N HIS A 164 16.02 1.14 8.44
CA HIS A 164 15.64 0.41 7.22
C HIS A 164 14.12 0.49 6.99
N GLU A 165 13.32 0.10 7.99
CA GLU A 165 11.86 0.20 7.92
C GLU A 165 11.35 1.65 7.84
N TRP A 166 12.03 2.58 8.51
CA TRP A 166 11.73 4.00 8.40
C TRP A 166 11.88 4.52 6.97
N ALA A 167 12.85 4.02 6.22
CA ALA A 167 13.05 4.43 4.84
C ALA A 167 11.90 3.96 3.94
N HIS A 168 11.42 2.72 4.12
CA HIS A 168 10.18 2.24 3.48
C HIS A 168 8.99 3.11 3.83
N LEU A 169 8.80 3.37 5.13
CA LEU A 169 7.66 4.14 5.62
C LEU A 169 7.71 5.57 5.08
N ARG A 170 8.77 6.31 5.37
CA ARG A 170 8.77 7.77 5.22
C ARG A 170 9.06 8.24 3.80
N TRP A 171 9.91 7.53 3.07
CA TRP A 171 10.41 7.95 1.76
C TRP A 171 9.98 7.06 0.61
N GLY A 172 9.28 5.96 0.88
CA GLY A 172 8.77 5.07 -0.17
C GLY A 172 9.88 4.46 -1.02
N VAL A 173 11.00 4.10 -0.39
CA VAL A 173 12.05 3.28 -1.03
C VAL A 173 11.78 1.79 -0.80
N PHE A 174 12.46 0.92 -1.53
CA PHE A 174 12.23 -0.53 -1.50
C PHE A 174 13.51 -1.30 -1.21
N ASP A 175 13.35 -2.59 -0.95
CA ASP A 175 14.49 -3.48 -0.71
C ASP A 175 15.40 -3.56 -1.92
N GLU A 176 16.70 -3.56 -1.64
CA GLU A 176 17.76 -3.71 -2.64
C GLU A 176 18.22 -5.17 -2.79
N TYR A 177 17.60 -6.10 -2.07
CA TYR A 177 17.66 -7.56 -2.27
C TYR A 177 16.35 -8.09 -2.86
N ASN A 178 16.30 -9.39 -3.16
CA ASN A 178 15.11 -10.06 -3.67
C ASN A 178 15.11 -11.54 -3.25
N ASN A 179 14.08 -11.99 -2.53
CA ASN A 179 13.97 -13.38 -2.07
C ASN A 179 13.67 -14.38 -3.21
N ASP A 180 12.94 -13.95 -4.24
CA ASP A 180 12.63 -14.78 -5.43
C ASP A 180 13.83 -14.85 -6.40
N LYS A 181 14.62 -13.77 -6.46
CA LYS A 181 15.82 -13.66 -7.31
C LYS A 181 17.03 -13.18 -6.49
N PRO A 182 17.55 -13.98 -5.54
CA PRO A 182 18.64 -13.54 -4.64
C PRO A 182 19.99 -13.39 -5.35
N PHE A 183 20.09 -13.91 -6.58
CA PHE A 183 21.24 -13.79 -7.46
C PHE A 183 20.77 -13.58 -8.89
N TYR A 184 21.66 -13.05 -9.72
CA TYR A 184 21.43 -12.84 -11.15
C TYR A 184 22.75 -12.94 -11.92
N VAL A 185 22.65 -13.08 -13.25
CA VAL A 185 23.82 -13.04 -14.13
C VAL A 185 23.93 -11.64 -14.71
N ASN A 186 25.03 -10.95 -14.43
CA ASN A 186 25.27 -9.59 -14.92
C ASN A 186 25.64 -9.58 -16.42
N GLY A 187 25.80 -8.38 -16.99
CA GLY A 187 26.21 -8.22 -18.40
C GLY A 187 27.54 -8.89 -18.77
N ARG A 188 28.40 -9.17 -17.79
CA ARG A 188 29.71 -9.84 -17.96
C ARG A 188 29.62 -11.37 -17.88
N ASN A 189 28.41 -11.94 -17.82
CA ASN A 189 28.16 -13.36 -17.57
C ASN A 189 28.67 -13.85 -16.21
N GLU A 190 28.81 -12.97 -15.23
CA GLU A 190 29.21 -13.30 -13.86
C GLU A 190 27.96 -13.43 -12.98
N ILE A 191 27.98 -14.38 -12.06
CA ILE A 191 26.92 -14.53 -11.06
C ILE A 191 27.15 -13.48 -9.97
N GLN A 192 26.15 -12.65 -9.76
CA GLN A 192 26.13 -11.59 -8.77
C GLN A 192 24.98 -11.81 -7.78
N VAL A 193 25.18 -11.35 -6.55
CA VAL A 193 24.11 -11.27 -5.55
C VAL A 193 23.22 -10.07 -5.91
N THR A 194 21.92 -10.21 -5.77
CA THR A 194 20.99 -9.09 -5.92
C THR A 194 21.17 -8.14 -4.74
N ARG A 195 21.88 -7.04 -4.98
CA ARG A 195 22.23 -6.01 -4.00
C ARG A 195 22.62 -4.72 -4.70
N CYS A 196 22.57 -3.61 -3.97
CA CYS A 196 23.00 -2.33 -4.50
C CYS A 196 24.52 -2.18 -4.55
N SER A 197 25.22 -2.08 -3.42
CA SER A 197 26.69 -2.01 -3.48
C SER A 197 27.27 -3.38 -3.80
N SER A 198 27.96 -3.46 -4.94
CA SER A 198 28.81 -4.61 -5.27
C SER A 198 30.00 -4.75 -4.30
N ASP A 199 30.33 -3.71 -3.54
CA ASP A 199 31.47 -3.67 -2.62
C ASP A 199 31.27 -4.56 -1.39
N ILE A 200 30.03 -4.92 -1.06
CA ILE A 200 29.77 -5.86 0.04
C ILE A 200 30.29 -7.24 -0.36
N THR A 201 31.38 -7.68 0.24
CA THR A 201 31.99 -8.98 -0.03
C THR A 201 31.39 -10.09 0.84
N GLY A 202 31.44 -11.32 0.35
CA GLY A 202 30.93 -12.52 1.03
C GLY A 202 31.12 -13.76 0.18
N VAL A 203 30.63 -14.90 0.67
CA VAL A 203 30.71 -16.19 -0.03
C VAL A 203 29.32 -16.85 -0.11
N PHE A 204 29.14 -17.69 -1.12
CA PHE A 204 27.97 -18.56 -1.21
C PHE A 204 28.20 -19.83 -0.41
N VAL A 205 27.25 -20.17 0.46
CA VAL A 205 27.26 -21.38 1.26
C VAL A 205 26.01 -22.17 0.95
N CYS A 206 26.17 -23.47 0.71
CA CYS A 206 25.04 -24.37 0.57
C CYS A 206 24.73 -25.07 1.89
N GLU A 207 23.43 -25.17 2.21
CA GLU A 207 22.99 -25.98 3.33
C GLU A 207 23.28 -27.48 3.11
N LYS A 208 23.75 -28.16 4.16
CA LYS A 208 24.12 -29.58 4.11
C LYS A 208 22.92 -30.45 3.71
N GLY A 209 23.10 -31.23 2.64
CA GLY A 209 22.09 -32.18 2.14
C GLY A 209 21.24 -31.65 0.97
N LEU A 210 21.24 -30.35 0.70
CA LEU A 210 20.56 -29.74 -0.45
C LEU A 210 21.47 -29.67 -1.70
N CYS A 211 22.79 -29.57 -1.50
CA CYS A 211 23.79 -29.66 -2.58
C CYS A 211 24.57 -30.98 -2.55
N PRO A 212 24.55 -31.80 -3.63
CA PRO A 212 25.29 -33.07 -3.75
C PRO A 212 26.82 -32.95 -3.65
N HIS A 213 27.38 -31.75 -3.84
CA HIS A 213 28.83 -31.50 -3.87
C HIS A 213 29.25 -30.27 -3.05
N GLU A 214 28.38 -29.73 -2.19
CA GLU A 214 28.60 -28.47 -1.46
C GLU A 214 28.86 -27.22 -2.34
N ASP A 215 28.88 -27.37 -3.67
CA ASP A 215 28.98 -26.28 -4.64
C ASP A 215 27.62 -25.61 -4.90
N CYS A 216 27.57 -24.29 -4.73
CA CYS A 216 26.38 -23.48 -5.06
C CYS A 216 26.20 -23.17 -6.55
N ILE A 217 27.29 -23.24 -7.32
CA ILE A 217 27.31 -22.84 -8.73
C ILE A 217 27.72 -24.04 -9.56
N ILE A 218 26.80 -24.56 -10.38
CA ILE A 218 27.10 -25.63 -11.35
C ILE A 218 26.62 -25.19 -12.73
N SER A 219 27.52 -25.12 -13.71
CA SER A 219 27.17 -24.81 -15.11
C SER A 219 26.30 -23.55 -15.29
N LYS A 220 26.60 -22.48 -14.52
CA LYS A 220 25.85 -21.21 -14.49
C LYS A 220 24.41 -21.28 -13.95
N ILE A 221 24.02 -22.40 -13.36
CA ILE A 221 22.71 -22.57 -12.70
C ILE A 221 22.96 -22.62 -11.19
N PHE A 222 22.20 -21.82 -10.44
CA PHE A 222 22.23 -21.81 -8.99
C PHE A 222 21.25 -22.83 -8.42
N ARG A 223 21.59 -23.47 -7.30
CA ARG A 223 20.72 -24.46 -6.65
C ARG A 223 19.84 -23.83 -5.57
N GLU A 224 18.66 -24.41 -5.40
CA GLU A 224 17.84 -24.23 -4.20
C GLU A 224 18.64 -24.64 -2.95
N GLY A 225 18.56 -23.84 -1.88
CA GLY A 225 19.31 -24.07 -0.62
C GLY A 225 20.66 -23.35 -0.50
N CYS A 226 21.04 -22.52 -1.48
CA CYS A 226 22.24 -21.71 -1.41
C CYS A 226 21.98 -20.29 -0.89
N THR A 227 22.84 -19.81 -0.01
CA THR A 227 22.71 -18.53 0.68
C THR A 227 24.00 -17.73 0.59
N PHE A 228 23.88 -16.41 0.40
CA PHE A 228 25.01 -15.50 0.49
C PHE A 228 25.27 -15.09 1.94
N LEU A 229 26.50 -15.33 2.43
CA LEU A 229 26.95 -14.87 3.74
C LEU A 229 28.01 -13.78 3.56
N TYR A 230 27.78 -12.60 4.14
CA TYR A 230 28.73 -11.49 4.04
C TYR A 230 29.95 -11.68 4.96
N ASN A 231 31.06 -11.03 4.60
CA ASN A 231 32.20 -10.90 5.51
C ASN A 231 31.91 -9.82 6.55
N SER A 232 31.92 -10.18 7.83
CA SER A 232 31.67 -9.22 8.93
C SER A 232 32.75 -8.16 9.07
N THR A 233 33.98 -8.41 8.61
CA THR A 233 35.08 -7.44 8.62
C THR A 233 35.34 -6.92 7.20
N GLN A 234 34.73 -5.79 6.87
CA GLN A 234 34.92 -5.11 5.58
C GLN A 234 34.63 -3.61 5.66
N ASN A 235 34.95 -2.88 4.58
CA ASN A 235 34.87 -1.41 4.52
C ASN A 235 33.68 -0.89 3.69
N ALA A 236 32.83 -1.78 3.17
CA ALA A 236 31.67 -1.37 2.38
C ALA A 236 30.65 -0.61 3.28
N THR A 237 30.27 0.60 2.87
CA THR A 237 29.41 1.51 3.65
C THR A 237 27.96 1.50 3.21
N GLY A 238 27.69 1.17 1.94
CA GLY A 238 26.35 1.03 1.39
C GLY A 238 25.99 -0.45 1.20
N SER A 239 24.73 -0.88 1.37
CA SER A 239 23.53 -0.05 1.57
C SER A 239 22.64 -0.56 2.71
N ILE A 240 22.04 0.40 3.44
CA ILE A 240 21.04 0.17 4.49
C ILE A 240 19.83 -0.64 3.98
N MET A 241 19.45 -0.46 2.71
CA MET A 241 18.32 -1.19 2.11
C MET A 241 18.69 -2.60 1.60
N PHE A 242 19.94 -3.02 1.84
CA PHE A 242 20.41 -4.37 1.53
C PHE A 242 20.82 -5.14 2.80
N MET A 243 21.76 -4.58 3.58
CA MET A 243 22.38 -5.33 4.70
C MET A 243 22.56 -4.44 5.94
N PRO A 244 21.47 -4.02 6.61
CA PRO A 244 21.58 -3.16 7.80
C PRO A 244 22.29 -3.85 8.97
N SER A 245 22.34 -5.19 9.01
CA SER A 245 23.02 -5.99 10.03
C SER A 245 24.55 -5.90 9.97
N LEU A 246 25.14 -5.55 8.82
CA LEU A 246 26.58 -5.44 8.66
C LEU A 246 27.09 -4.15 9.34
N PRO A 247 28.01 -4.21 10.33
CA PRO A 247 28.42 -3.03 11.10
C PRO A 247 28.99 -1.88 10.27
N SER A 248 29.69 -2.17 9.16
CA SER A 248 30.27 -1.16 8.27
C SER A 248 29.23 -0.40 7.44
N VAL A 249 28.01 -0.94 7.29
CA VAL A 249 26.93 -0.31 6.53
C VAL A 249 26.36 0.85 7.33
N VAL A 250 26.53 2.06 6.81
CA VAL A 250 26.13 3.33 7.45
C VAL A 250 25.53 4.33 6.45
N GLU A 251 25.43 3.97 5.16
CA GLU A 251 24.94 4.85 4.10
C GLU A 251 23.82 4.17 3.30
N PHE A 252 22.88 4.99 2.79
CA PHE A 252 21.97 4.56 1.72
C PHE A 252 22.73 4.45 0.40
N CYS A 253 22.29 3.55 -0.48
CA CYS A 253 22.87 3.43 -1.80
C CYS A 253 22.72 4.74 -2.58
N ASN A 254 23.81 5.17 -3.19
CA ASN A 254 23.91 6.41 -3.96
C ASN A 254 24.38 6.11 -5.39
N GLU A 255 24.37 7.11 -6.27
CA GLU A 255 24.79 6.97 -7.67
C GLU A 255 26.12 6.21 -7.86
N SER A 256 27.14 6.46 -7.03
CA SER A 256 28.45 5.80 -7.15
C SER A 256 28.49 4.33 -6.70
N THR A 257 27.53 3.91 -5.87
CA THR A 257 27.43 2.55 -5.32
C THR A 257 26.25 1.78 -5.91
N HIS A 258 25.50 2.38 -6.83
CA HIS A 258 24.24 1.85 -7.32
C HIS A 258 24.44 0.81 -8.42
N ASN A 259 23.95 -0.40 -8.16
CA ASN A 259 23.90 -1.48 -9.13
C ASN A 259 22.53 -1.54 -9.81
N GLN A 260 22.46 -0.99 -11.01
CA GLN A 260 21.22 -0.92 -11.81
C GLN A 260 20.82 -2.25 -12.45
N GLU A 261 21.73 -3.22 -12.53
CA GLU A 261 21.44 -4.55 -13.11
C GLU A 261 20.77 -5.49 -12.10
N ALA A 262 20.84 -5.19 -10.80
CA ALA A 262 20.29 -6.05 -9.76
C ALA A 262 18.74 -6.12 -9.86
N PRO A 263 18.13 -7.30 -9.95
CA PRO A 263 16.67 -7.46 -10.04
C PRO A 263 16.01 -7.33 -8.65
N ASN A 264 16.03 -6.13 -8.10
CA ASN A 264 15.36 -5.78 -6.84
C ASN A 264 14.19 -4.82 -7.05
N LEU A 265 13.35 -4.69 -6.04
CA LEU A 265 12.11 -3.92 -6.12
C LEU A 265 12.39 -2.41 -6.23
N GLN A 266 13.47 -1.93 -5.63
CA GLN A 266 13.94 -0.55 -5.78
C GLN A 266 14.20 -0.21 -7.25
N ASN A 267 14.99 -1.01 -7.96
CA ASN A 267 15.29 -0.82 -9.37
C ASN A 267 14.02 -0.88 -10.22
N GLN A 268 13.16 -1.87 -9.95
CA GLN A 268 11.91 -2.08 -10.68
C GLN A 268 10.93 -0.91 -10.55
N VAL A 269 10.64 -0.47 -9.32
CA VAL A 269 9.58 0.51 -9.03
C VAL A 269 10.08 1.95 -9.14
N CYS A 270 11.34 2.22 -8.75
CA CYS A 270 11.94 3.55 -8.76
C CYS A 270 12.69 3.92 -10.05
N SER A 271 12.47 3.17 -11.14
CA SER A 271 13.07 3.49 -12.46
C SER A 271 14.61 3.52 -12.43
N LEU A 272 15.22 2.52 -11.79
CA LEU A 272 16.68 2.38 -11.66
C LEU A 272 17.36 3.58 -10.97
N ARG A 273 16.66 4.23 -10.04
CA ARG A 273 17.20 5.27 -9.16
C ARG A 273 17.70 4.65 -7.87
N SER A 274 18.82 5.15 -7.38
CA SER A 274 19.32 4.76 -6.07
C SER A 274 18.38 5.20 -4.96
N THR A 275 18.42 4.51 -3.81
CA THR A 275 17.62 4.86 -2.65
C THR A 275 17.92 6.29 -2.17
N TRP A 276 19.18 6.71 -2.20
CA TRP A 276 19.56 8.09 -1.87
C TRP A 276 18.99 9.14 -2.83
N ASP A 277 18.88 8.86 -4.13
CA ASP A 277 18.27 9.80 -5.09
C ASP A 277 16.77 9.99 -4.84
N VAL A 278 16.08 8.94 -4.40
CA VAL A 278 14.66 9.03 -4.00
C VAL A 278 14.53 9.81 -2.70
N ILE A 279 15.35 9.48 -1.70
CA ILE A 279 15.32 10.11 -0.38
C ILE A 279 15.66 11.60 -0.46
N THR A 280 16.67 12.00 -1.24
CA THR A 280 17.05 13.41 -1.40
C THR A 280 16.01 14.25 -2.16
N ALA A 281 15.25 13.62 -3.06
CA ALA A 281 14.14 14.27 -3.76
C ALA A 281 12.87 14.43 -2.89
N SER A 282 12.80 13.77 -1.73
CA SER A 282 11.67 13.87 -0.81
C SER A 282 11.53 15.29 -0.22
N SER A 283 10.32 15.62 0.23
CA SER A 283 10.03 16.90 0.91
C SER A 283 10.88 17.11 2.18
N ASP A 284 11.28 16.03 2.84
CA ASP A 284 12.09 16.09 4.04
C ASP A 284 13.53 16.54 3.75
N LEU A 285 14.11 16.16 2.60
CA LEU A 285 15.53 16.39 2.32
C LEU A 285 15.80 17.44 1.24
N ASN A 286 14.90 17.66 0.28
CA ASN A 286 15.13 18.55 -0.88
C ASN A 286 15.56 19.98 -0.47
N HIS A 287 15.08 20.47 0.68
CA HIS A 287 15.47 21.77 1.25
C HIS A 287 16.18 21.69 2.60
N SER A 288 16.46 20.48 3.10
CA SER A 288 17.21 20.32 4.35
C SER A 288 18.64 20.83 4.18
N LEU A 289 19.23 21.37 5.24
CA LEU A 289 20.66 21.65 5.29
C LEU A 289 21.31 20.73 6.34
N PRO A 290 22.52 20.21 6.10
CA PRO A 290 23.25 19.45 7.11
C PRO A 290 23.48 20.31 8.36
N VAL A 291 23.34 19.70 9.54
CA VAL A 291 23.64 20.36 10.82
C VAL A 291 25.15 20.55 10.95
N HIS A 292 25.58 21.81 10.99
CA HIS A 292 26.98 22.18 11.19
C HIS A 292 27.47 21.86 12.61
N GLY A 293 28.73 21.42 12.73
CA GLY A 293 29.37 21.06 14.00
C GLY A 293 29.74 19.58 14.08
N VAL A 294 30.46 19.20 15.14
CA VAL A 294 30.90 17.80 15.38
C VAL A 294 29.93 17.03 16.29
N GLY A 295 29.13 17.75 17.08
CA GLY A 295 28.21 17.14 18.05
C GLY A 295 27.11 16.28 17.42
N LEU A 296 26.70 15.22 18.12
CA LEU A 296 25.50 14.45 17.80
C LEU A 296 24.25 15.22 18.25
N PRO A 297 23.08 14.96 17.63
CA PRO A 297 21.81 15.50 18.13
C PRO A 297 21.53 15.03 19.56
N ALA A 298 20.64 15.73 20.26
CA ALA A 298 20.16 15.23 21.56
C ALA A 298 19.35 13.94 21.36
N PRO A 299 19.37 13.00 22.33
CA PRO A 299 18.49 11.83 22.27
C PRO A 299 17.01 12.27 22.23
N PRO A 300 16.13 11.48 21.58
CA PRO A 300 14.72 11.79 21.51
C PRO A 300 14.07 11.85 22.89
N THR A 301 13.07 12.70 23.04
CA THR A 301 12.19 12.71 24.21
C THR A 301 11.01 11.77 23.99
N PHE A 302 10.58 11.11 25.07
CA PHE A 302 9.51 10.12 25.02
C PHE A 302 8.36 10.52 25.94
N SER A 303 7.15 10.54 25.39
CA SER A 303 5.91 10.67 26.15
C SER A 303 5.16 9.34 26.15
N LEU A 304 4.78 8.87 27.34
CA LEU A 304 3.96 7.66 27.48
C LEU A 304 2.50 8.08 27.63
N LEU A 305 1.67 7.59 26.71
CA LEU A 305 0.26 7.93 26.60
C LEU A 305 -0.60 6.70 26.87
N GLN A 306 -1.76 6.87 27.49
CA GLN A 306 -2.78 5.83 27.59
C GLN A 306 -4.16 6.44 27.34
N ALA A 307 -5.00 5.70 26.61
CA ALA A 307 -6.39 6.08 26.42
C ALA A 307 -7.14 5.97 27.74
N GLY A 308 -7.78 7.05 28.17
CA GLY A 308 -8.76 7.00 29.27
C GLY A 308 -10.12 6.53 28.78
N ASP A 309 -11.15 6.71 29.60
CA ASP A 309 -12.52 6.39 29.21
C ASP A 309 -12.92 7.09 27.90
N ARG A 310 -13.54 6.34 27.01
CA ARG A 310 -14.02 6.83 25.72
C ARG A 310 -15.21 7.77 25.93
N VAL A 311 -15.12 8.97 25.37
CA VAL A 311 -16.17 9.99 25.42
C VAL A 311 -16.54 10.38 24.00
N VAL A 312 -17.81 10.24 23.64
CA VAL A 312 -18.35 10.54 22.31
C VAL A 312 -19.50 11.55 22.47
N CYS A 313 -19.55 12.57 21.63
CA CYS A 313 -20.69 13.48 21.56
C CYS A 313 -21.24 13.52 20.13
N LEU A 314 -22.53 13.19 19.97
CA LEU A 314 -23.24 13.45 18.71
C LEU A 314 -23.58 14.94 18.64
N VAL A 315 -23.20 15.60 17.54
CA VAL A 315 -23.48 17.02 17.28
C VAL A 315 -24.33 17.11 16.02
N ILE A 316 -25.63 17.31 16.21
CA ILE A 316 -26.65 17.07 15.19
C ILE A 316 -27.28 18.39 14.74
N ASP A 317 -27.17 18.69 13.44
CA ASP A 317 -27.93 19.75 12.78
C ASP A 317 -29.42 19.41 12.83
N VAL A 318 -30.25 20.34 13.30
CA VAL A 318 -31.72 20.27 13.29
C VAL A 318 -32.34 21.46 12.56
N SER A 319 -31.57 22.22 11.79
CA SER A 319 -32.07 23.34 11.00
C SER A 319 -33.15 22.90 10.00
N ARG A 320 -33.88 23.87 9.46
CA ARG A 320 -34.93 23.62 8.44
C ARG A 320 -34.43 22.80 7.25
N LYS A 321 -33.14 22.90 6.88
CA LYS A 321 -32.54 22.13 5.79
C LYS A 321 -32.56 20.62 6.05
N MET A 322 -32.64 20.18 7.29
CA MET A 322 -32.76 18.77 7.64
C MET A 322 -34.13 18.16 7.28
N ALA A 323 -35.10 18.99 6.87
CA ALA A 323 -36.38 18.53 6.33
C ALA A 323 -36.29 18.07 4.87
N GLU A 324 -35.26 18.50 4.14
CA GLU A 324 -35.04 18.11 2.75
C GLU A 324 -34.50 16.68 2.67
N GLY A 325 -34.84 15.94 1.61
CA GLY A 325 -34.24 14.62 1.32
C GLY A 325 -34.37 13.56 2.43
N ASP A 326 -35.37 13.70 3.31
CA ASP A 326 -35.53 12.87 4.52
C ASP A 326 -34.26 12.85 5.41
N ARG A 327 -33.43 13.90 5.38
CA ARG A 327 -32.13 13.96 6.08
C ARG A 327 -32.25 13.67 7.58
N LEU A 328 -33.22 14.29 8.27
CA LEU A 328 -33.45 14.03 9.69
C LEU A 328 -33.85 12.56 9.96
N LEU A 329 -34.72 11.98 9.13
CA LEU A 329 -35.13 10.58 9.28
C LEU A 329 -33.94 9.64 9.10
N ARG A 330 -33.14 9.84 8.05
CA ARG A 330 -31.93 9.04 7.79
C ARG A 330 -30.94 9.15 8.96
N LEU A 331 -30.83 10.35 9.55
CA LEU A 331 -30.01 10.59 10.74
C LEU A 331 -30.54 9.81 11.94
N GLN A 332 -31.84 9.87 12.21
CA GLN A 332 -32.45 9.11 13.30
C GLN A 332 -32.19 7.60 13.14
N GLN A 333 -32.38 7.06 11.94
CA GLN A 333 -32.13 5.65 11.63
C GLN A 333 -30.67 5.24 11.88
N ALA A 334 -29.72 6.01 11.35
CA ALA A 334 -28.31 5.71 11.49
C ALA A 334 -27.78 5.94 12.91
N ALA A 335 -28.24 6.99 13.60
CA ALA A 335 -27.88 7.28 14.98
C ALA A 335 -28.47 6.27 15.95
N GLU A 336 -29.69 5.77 15.69
CA GLU A 336 -30.26 4.65 16.46
C GLU A 336 -29.39 3.41 16.34
N LEU A 337 -28.97 3.02 15.13
CA LEU A 337 -28.01 1.92 14.94
C LEU A 337 -26.71 2.17 15.71
N TYR A 338 -26.17 3.39 15.60
CA TYR A 338 -24.92 3.74 16.24
C TYR A 338 -24.99 3.56 17.76
N LEU A 339 -26.03 4.12 18.39
CA LEU A 339 -26.24 4.07 19.84
C LEU A 339 -26.62 2.68 20.33
N MET A 340 -27.39 1.92 19.56
CA MET A 340 -27.82 0.57 19.95
C MET A 340 -26.74 -0.48 19.76
N GLN A 341 -25.87 -0.31 18.75
CA GLN A 341 -25.02 -1.40 18.29
C GLN A 341 -23.55 -1.03 18.08
N VAL A 342 -23.23 0.13 17.51
CA VAL A 342 -21.86 0.44 17.07
C VAL A 342 -20.99 0.90 18.24
N VAL A 343 -21.47 1.87 19.02
CA VAL A 343 -20.70 2.44 20.13
C VAL A 343 -20.45 1.38 21.19
N GLU A 344 -19.19 1.26 21.62
CA GLU A 344 -18.73 0.23 22.54
C GLU A 344 -19.33 0.43 23.94
N ALA A 345 -19.50 -0.67 24.68
CA ALA A 345 -19.93 -0.61 26.08
C ALA A 345 -18.93 0.20 26.92
N HIS A 346 -19.40 0.75 28.04
CA HIS A 346 -18.66 1.65 28.94
C HIS A 346 -18.25 3.01 28.36
N THR A 347 -18.59 3.30 27.10
CA THR A 347 -18.43 4.63 26.50
C THR A 347 -19.40 5.64 27.11
N PHE A 348 -18.92 6.85 27.37
CA PHE A 348 -19.76 8.00 27.73
C PHE A 348 -20.26 8.68 26.46
N VAL A 349 -21.56 8.87 26.37
CA VAL A 349 -22.21 9.48 25.21
C VAL A 349 -22.98 10.73 25.61
N GLY A 350 -22.72 11.82 24.89
CA GLY A 350 -23.51 13.05 24.93
C GLY A 350 -24.23 13.30 23.61
N ILE A 351 -25.32 14.06 23.64
CA ILE A 351 -26.08 14.45 22.45
C ILE A 351 -26.36 15.94 22.49
N VAL A 352 -25.93 16.62 21.44
CA VAL A 352 -26.12 18.05 21.20
C VAL A 352 -26.85 18.23 19.88
N THR A 353 -27.83 19.13 19.87
CA THR A 353 -28.52 19.57 18.66
C THR A 353 -28.21 21.04 18.40
N PHE A 354 -28.20 21.46 17.13
CA PHE A 354 -28.00 22.86 16.80
C PHE A 354 -28.76 23.31 15.55
N ASP A 355 -29.11 24.59 15.55
CA ASP A 355 -29.61 25.37 14.41
C ASP A 355 -28.85 26.71 14.39
N SER A 356 -29.50 27.84 14.64
CA SER A 356 -28.85 29.13 14.92
C SER A 356 -28.10 29.13 16.27
N LYS A 357 -28.48 28.24 17.20
CA LYS A 357 -27.87 28.03 18.53
C LYS A 357 -27.66 26.55 18.82
N GLY A 358 -26.79 26.24 19.78
CA GLY A 358 -26.59 24.87 20.29
C GLY A 358 -27.41 24.59 21.56
N GLU A 359 -27.93 23.38 21.68
CA GLU A 359 -28.70 22.88 22.82
C GLU A 359 -28.23 21.47 23.21
N ILE A 360 -28.05 21.22 24.52
CA ILE A 360 -27.70 19.91 25.05
C ILE A 360 -28.99 19.10 25.23
N ARG A 361 -29.10 17.97 24.54
CA ARG A 361 -30.21 17.02 24.66
C ARG A 361 -29.95 15.95 25.70
N ALA A 362 -28.70 15.51 25.80
CA ALA A 362 -28.23 14.60 26.82
C ALA A 362 -26.82 15.00 27.24
N SER A 363 -26.63 15.24 28.55
CA SER A 363 -25.30 15.23 29.18
C SER A 363 -24.69 13.83 29.09
N LEU A 364 -23.41 13.71 29.45
CA LEU A 364 -22.69 12.43 29.35
C LEU A 364 -23.36 11.30 30.13
N GLN A 365 -23.82 10.28 29.42
CA GLN A 365 -24.35 9.04 29.99
C GLN A 365 -23.48 7.87 29.58
N GLN A 366 -23.13 7.02 30.54
CA GLN A 366 -22.31 5.85 30.29
C GLN A 366 -23.17 4.65 29.91
N ILE A 367 -22.75 3.91 28.89
CA ILE A 367 -23.49 2.74 28.40
C ILE A 367 -23.08 1.49 29.17
N TYR A 368 -23.94 0.98 30.06
CA TYR A 368 -23.75 -0.30 30.74
C TYR A 368 -24.70 -1.39 30.23
N SER A 369 -25.85 -0.99 29.71
CA SER A 369 -26.96 -1.88 29.37
C SER A 369 -27.69 -1.44 28.11
N ASP A 370 -28.53 -2.32 27.58
CA ASP A 370 -29.43 -1.99 26.46
C ASP A 370 -30.47 -0.91 26.85
N ASP A 371 -30.78 -0.74 28.14
CA ASP A 371 -31.70 0.30 28.59
C ASP A 371 -31.05 1.69 28.59
N ASP A 372 -29.76 1.80 28.91
CA ASP A 372 -28.99 3.04 28.73
C ASP A 372 -28.95 3.45 27.25
N ARG A 373 -28.79 2.45 26.35
CA ARG A 373 -28.82 2.69 24.90
C ARG A 373 -30.18 3.21 24.45
N LYS A 374 -31.28 2.58 24.88
CA LYS A 374 -32.65 3.05 24.58
C LYS A 374 -32.91 4.45 25.12
N LEU A 375 -32.40 4.75 26.31
CA LEU A 375 -32.51 6.08 26.91
C LEU A 375 -31.78 7.13 26.04
N LEU A 376 -30.55 6.86 25.60
CA LEU A 376 -29.83 7.72 24.66
C LEU A 376 -30.58 7.91 23.33
N VAL A 377 -31.15 6.84 22.78
CA VAL A 377 -31.98 6.89 21.57
C VAL A 377 -33.20 7.80 21.77
N SER A 378 -33.81 7.80 22.96
CA SER A 378 -34.95 8.67 23.27
C SER A 378 -34.63 10.17 23.28
N TYR A 379 -33.35 10.54 23.41
CA TYR A 379 -32.89 11.93 23.35
C TYR A 379 -32.56 12.41 21.91
N LEU A 380 -32.61 11.53 20.91
CA LEU A 380 -32.41 11.92 19.51
C LEU A 380 -33.51 12.91 19.07
N PRO A 381 -33.17 13.91 18.23
CA PRO A 381 -34.14 14.90 17.79
C PRO A 381 -35.25 14.26 16.96
N THR A 382 -36.51 14.60 17.27
CA THR A 382 -37.71 14.05 16.61
C THR A 382 -38.32 14.97 15.56
N ALA A 383 -37.94 16.25 15.54
CA ALA A 383 -38.46 17.25 14.62
C ALA A 383 -37.36 18.23 14.18
N VAL A 384 -37.58 18.84 13.02
CA VAL A 384 -36.75 19.94 12.50
C VAL A 384 -37.15 21.26 13.15
N SER A 385 -36.18 22.14 13.34
CA SER A 385 -36.40 23.53 13.75
C SER A 385 -37.07 24.32 12.64
N THR A 386 -37.79 25.36 13.04
CA THR A 386 -38.30 26.37 12.09
C THR A 386 -37.19 27.28 11.59
N ASP A 387 -36.04 27.34 12.25
CA ASP A 387 -34.94 28.23 11.88
C ASP A 387 -34.19 27.70 10.64
N ALA A 388 -33.99 28.60 9.67
CA ALA A 388 -33.25 28.29 8.45
C ALA A 388 -31.73 28.47 8.61
N GLU A 389 -31.30 29.23 9.62
CA GLU A 389 -29.90 29.50 9.90
C GLU A 389 -29.24 28.28 10.57
N THR A 390 -28.00 28.00 10.18
CA THR A 390 -27.18 26.91 10.72
C THR A 390 -25.88 27.50 11.24
N ASN A 391 -25.55 27.22 12.50
CA ASN A 391 -24.34 27.66 13.18
C ASN A 391 -23.60 26.44 13.73
N ILE A 392 -22.76 25.84 12.89
CA ILE A 392 -21.95 24.66 13.20
C ILE A 392 -21.06 24.95 14.40
N CYS A 393 -20.47 26.15 14.48
CA CYS A 393 -19.61 26.50 15.60
C CYS A 393 -20.35 26.56 16.94
N ALA A 394 -21.63 26.95 16.97
CA ALA A 394 -22.46 26.88 18.18
C ALA A 394 -22.71 25.43 18.62
N GLY A 395 -22.97 24.54 17.67
CA GLY A 395 -23.09 23.10 17.92
C GLY A 395 -21.78 22.49 18.45
N VAL A 396 -20.66 22.74 17.77
CA VAL A 396 -19.32 22.27 18.19
C VAL A 396 -18.95 22.78 19.58
N LYS A 397 -19.22 24.07 19.87
CA LYS A 397 -18.99 24.66 21.20
C LYS A 397 -19.79 23.93 22.29
N LYS A 398 -21.06 23.62 22.04
CA LYS A 398 -21.87 22.84 22.99
C LYS A 398 -21.41 21.38 23.10
N GLY A 399 -20.91 20.80 22.01
CA GLY A 399 -20.23 19.50 22.04
C GLY A 399 -19.04 19.51 23.00
N PHE A 400 -18.19 20.55 22.93
CA PHE A 400 -17.08 20.73 23.87
C PHE A 400 -17.55 20.89 25.31
N GLU A 401 -18.57 21.73 25.55
CA GLU A 401 -19.17 21.91 26.87
C GLU A 401 -19.58 20.57 27.50
N VAL A 402 -20.24 19.69 26.74
CA VAL A 402 -20.67 18.36 27.22
C VAL A 402 -19.49 17.44 27.52
N VAL A 403 -18.51 17.34 26.63
CA VAL A 403 -17.37 16.42 26.85
C VAL A 403 -16.42 16.92 27.95
N GLU A 404 -16.36 18.22 28.18
CA GLU A 404 -15.55 18.85 29.22
C GLU A 404 -16.14 18.66 30.63
N GLU A 405 -17.43 18.34 30.78
CA GLU A 405 -18.08 18.10 32.09
C GLU A 405 -17.33 17.06 32.93
N ARG A 406 -16.68 16.07 32.29
CA ARG A 406 -16.01 14.96 32.98
C ARG A 406 -14.62 15.30 33.49
N ASN A 407 -13.78 15.91 32.65
CA ASN A 407 -12.35 16.07 32.92
C ASN A 407 -11.86 17.53 32.88
N GLY A 408 -12.77 18.49 32.64
CA GLY A 408 -12.46 19.91 32.45
C GLY A 408 -11.71 20.24 31.15
N ARG A 409 -11.44 19.23 30.31
CA ARG A 409 -10.77 19.34 29.01
C ARG A 409 -11.36 18.35 28.02
N ALA A 410 -11.39 18.75 26.75
CA ALA A 410 -11.92 17.95 25.66
C ALA A 410 -10.89 16.94 25.06
N ASP A 411 -9.66 16.88 25.60
CA ASP A 411 -8.60 15.97 25.16
C ASP A 411 -9.11 14.50 25.09
N GLY A 412 -8.84 13.82 23.98
CA GLY A 412 -9.21 12.41 23.79
C GLY A 412 -10.69 12.16 23.51
N SER A 413 -11.52 13.21 23.43
CA SER A 413 -12.95 13.10 23.16
C SER A 413 -13.24 13.08 21.66
N VAL A 414 -14.35 12.45 21.27
CA VAL A 414 -14.77 12.33 19.88
C VAL A 414 -16.09 13.08 19.67
N LEU A 415 -16.14 13.96 18.68
CA LEU A 415 -17.37 14.61 18.24
C LEU A 415 -17.77 14.04 16.88
N ILE A 416 -19.04 13.67 16.72
CA ILE A 416 -19.59 13.25 15.42
C ILE A 416 -20.54 14.34 14.96
N LEU A 417 -20.06 15.19 14.05
CA LEU A 417 -20.80 16.30 13.47
C LEU A 417 -21.58 15.86 12.24
N VAL A 418 -22.91 15.96 12.29
CA VAL A 418 -23.79 15.69 11.14
C VAL A 418 -24.50 16.98 10.75
N THR A 419 -24.31 17.44 9.50
CA THR A 419 -24.82 18.75 9.07
C THR A 419 -25.11 18.85 7.57
N SER A 420 -26.05 19.71 7.22
CA SER A 420 -26.31 20.14 5.84
C SER A 420 -25.22 21.07 5.26
N GLY A 421 -24.29 21.56 6.09
CA GLY A 421 -23.12 22.34 5.69
C GLY A 421 -23.38 23.84 5.48
N ALA A 422 -24.58 24.33 5.75
CA ALA A 422 -24.99 25.71 5.43
C ALA A 422 -24.45 26.80 6.38
N ASP A 423 -23.17 26.75 6.74
CA ASP A 423 -22.55 27.71 7.66
C ASP A 423 -21.30 28.35 7.02
N GLU A 424 -21.42 29.64 6.69
CA GLU A 424 -20.33 30.45 6.16
C GLU A 424 -19.31 30.87 7.23
N HIS A 425 -19.65 30.72 8.52
CA HIS A 425 -18.85 31.13 9.68
C HIS A 425 -18.06 29.99 10.34
N ILE A 426 -18.01 28.81 9.71
CA ILE A 426 -17.28 27.64 10.24
C ILE A 426 -15.79 27.93 10.54
N ALA A 427 -15.19 28.88 9.81
CA ALA A 427 -13.81 29.33 10.04
C ALA A 427 -13.56 29.78 11.49
N ASN A 428 -14.59 30.29 12.17
CA ASN A 428 -14.49 30.84 13.52
C ASN A 428 -14.15 29.79 14.58
N CYS A 429 -14.45 28.51 14.34
CA CYS A 429 -14.18 27.43 15.30
C CYS A 429 -13.06 26.48 14.85
N LEU A 430 -12.42 26.70 13.68
CA LEU A 430 -11.32 25.83 13.22
C LEU A 430 -10.16 25.79 14.22
N LEU A 431 -9.70 26.96 14.70
CA LEU A 431 -8.58 27.06 15.64
C LEU A 431 -8.91 26.46 17.01
N THR A 432 -10.10 26.75 17.53
CA THR A 432 -10.57 26.17 18.80
C THR A 432 -10.68 24.65 18.71
N SER A 433 -11.23 24.15 17.60
CA SER A 433 -11.36 22.71 17.35
C SER A 433 -10.00 22.03 17.27
N MET A 434 -9.07 22.65 16.54
CA MET A 434 -7.69 22.16 16.44
C MET A 434 -6.99 22.09 17.81
N ASN A 435 -7.15 23.12 18.64
CA ASN A 435 -6.47 23.21 19.94
C ASN A 435 -7.16 22.39 21.05
N SER A 436 -8.41 21.97 20.85
CA SER A 436 -9.21 21.23 21.85
C SER A 436 -8.61 19.90 22.28
N GLY A 437 -7.78 19.29 21.42
CA GLY A 437 -7.31 17.92 21.59
C GLY A 437 -8.40 16.86 21.39
N SER A 438 -9.56 17.20 20.82
CA SER A 438 -10.59 16.23 20.42
C SER A 438 -10.44 15.81 18.96
N THR A 439 -11.08 14.72 18.57
CA THR A 439 -11.25 14.31 17.16
C THR A 439 -12.67 14.58 16.71
N ILE A 440 -12.85 15.27 15.58
CA ILE A 440 -14.16 15.56 14.99
C ILE A 440 -14.32 14.72 13.73
N HIS A 441 -15.31 13.85 13.68
CA HIS A 441 -15.76 13.22 12.43
C HIS A 441 -16.90 14.06 11.84
N SER A 442 -16.89 14.26 10.52
CA SER A 442 -17.90 15.10 9.84
C SER A 442 -18.69 14.31 8.81
N MET A 443 -20.01 14.43 8.84
CA MET A 443 -20.93 13.93 7.81
C MET A 443 -21.68 15.11 7.19
N ALA A 444 -21.34 15.44 5.94
CA ALA A 444 -21.97 16.51 5.20
C ALA A 444 -23.09 15.99 4.28
N LEU A 445 -24.27 16.62 4.34
CA LEU A 445 -25.48 16.18 3.62
C LEU A 445 -25.82 17.12 2.45
N GLY A 446 -26.18 16.56 1.29
CA GLY A 446 -26.95 17.27 0.26
C GLY A 446 -26.28 18.49 -0.39
N SER A 447 -25.11 18.28 -1.01
CA SER A 447 -24.32 19.22 -1.84
C SER A 447 -23.67 20.46 -1.18
N SER A 448 -24.31 21.13 -0.24
CA SER A 448 -24.07 22.59 -0.12
C SER A 448 -22.78 23.10 0.54
N ALA A 449 -21.96 22.30 1.23
CA ALA A 449 -20.63 22.77 1.71
C ALA A 449 -19.69 21.67 2.23
N ALA A 450 -19.79 20.43 1.75
CA ALA A 450 -19.09 19.28 2.32
C ALA A 450 -17.57 19.51 2.50
N ARG A 451 -16.94 20.28 1.60
CA ARG A 451 -15.53 20.66 1.69
C ARG A 451 -15.20 21.46 2.95
N LYS A 452 -15.98 22.49 3.28
CA LYS A 452 -15.70 23.37 4.43
C LYS A 452 -15.86 22.61 5.75
N VAL A 453 -16.88 21.75 5.85
CA VAL A 453 -17.12 20.91 7.04
C VAL A 453 -16.00 19.89 7.22
N GLY A 454 -15.49 19.31 6.13
CA GLY A 454 -14.39 18.35 6.15
C GLY A 454 -13.07 18.89 6.72
N GLU A 455 -12.86 20.22 6.72
CA GLU A 455 -11.66 20.83 7.31
C GLU A 455 -11.57 20.62 8.83
N LEU A 456 -12.70 20.58 9.54
CA LEU A 456 -12.72 20.26 10.98
C LEU A 456 -12.16 18.86 11.22
N SER A 457 -12.58 17.90 10.39
CA SER A 457 -12.10 16.51 10.46
C SER A 457 -10.62 16.42 10.11
N ARG A 458 -10.20 17.07 9.03
CA ARG A 458 -8.78 17.10 8.62
C ARG A 458 -7.87 17.68 9.71
N LEU A 459 -8.25 18.79 10.33
CA LEU A 459 -7.45 19.45 11.36
C LEU A 459 -7.38 18.68 12.69
N THR A 460 -8.40 17.85 12.97
CA THR A 460 -8.50 17.09 14.23
C THR A 460 -8.20 15.59 14.07
N GLY A 461 -7.79 15.18 12.87
CA GLY A 461 -7.48 13.79 12.51
C GLY A 461 -8.72 12.88 12.52
N GLY A 462 -9.90 13.42 12.23
CA GLY A 462 -11.14 12.66 12.12
C GLY A 462 -11.49 12.29 10.69
N LEU A 463 -12.55 11.48 10.57
CA LEU A 463 -13.05 10.98 9.28
C LEU A 463 -14.05 11.95 8.66
N LYS A 464 -13.97 12.07 7.35
CA LYS A 464 -14.86 12.91 6.53
C LYS A 464 -15.76 12.00 5.68
N PHE A 465 -17.06 12.29 5.73
CA PHE A 465 -18.07 11.63 4.93
C PHE A 465 -18.92 12.65 4.19
N PHE A 466 -19.35 12.28 2.99
CA PHE A 466 -20.34 13.00 2.20
C PHE A 466 -21.50 12.05 1.94
N ILE A 467 -22.72 12.49 2.21
CA ILE A 467 -23.93 11.69 2.02
C ILE A 467 -24.83 12.39 1.00
N PRO A 468 -25.05 11.81 -0.19
CA PRO A 468 -25.98 12.37 -1.17
C PRO A 468 -27.44 12.26 -0.71
N ASP A 469 -28.30 13.14 -1.19
CA ASP A 469 -29.76 13.13 -0.94
C ASP A 469 -30.51 12.08 -1.78
N LYS A 470 -29.82 11.02 -2.20
CA LYS A 470 -30.43 9.90 -2.92
C LYS A 470 -31.02 8.89 -1.93
N PHE A 471 -32.26 8.48 -2.17
CA PHE A 471 -32.93 7.49 -1.33
C PHE A 471 -32.28 6.11 -1.39
N THR A 472 -31.56 5.81 -2.48
CA THR A 472 -30.81 4.56 -2.71
C THR A 472 -29.50 4.46 -1.91
N SER A 473 -29.09 5.53 -1.21
CA SER A 473 -27.83 5.54 -0.46
C SER A 473 -28.06 5.10 1.00
N ASN A 474 -27.29 4.10 1.45
CA ASN A 474 -27.16 3.74 2.86
C ASN A 474 -25.92 4.39 3.53
N GLY A 475 -25.28 5.35 2.85
CA GLY A 475 -23.98 5.89 3.24
C GLY A 475 -23.93 6.50 4.64
N MET A 476 -25.04 7.03 5.16
CA MET A 476 -25.07 7.59 6.53
C MET A 476 -24.89 6.49 7.58
N THR A 477 -25.57 5.36 7.41
CA THR A 477 -25.44 4.19 8.27
C THR A 477 -24.02 3.62 8.20
N GLU A 478 -23.49 3.49 6.98
CA GLU A 478 -22.12 3.01 6.73
C GLU A 478 -21.06 3.93 7.35
N ALA A 479 -21.28 5.26 7.29
CA ALA A 479 -20.42 6.25 7.92
C ALA A 479 -20.43 6.12 9.46
N PHE A 480 -21.60 5.96 10.07
CA PHE A 480 -21.70 5.74 11.53
C PHE A 480 -21.03 4.44 11.96
N VAL A 481 -21.21 3.35 11.22
CA VAL A 481 -20.57 2.06 11.53
C VAL A 481 -19.04 2.14 11.39
N ARG A 482 -18.53 2.94 10.44
CA ARG A 482 -17.09 3.17 10.26
C ARG A 482 -16.42 3.92 11.42
N ILE A 483 -17.16 4.73 12.19
CA ILE A 483 -16.62 5.50 13.32
C ILE A 483 -16.49 4.59 14.56
N SER A 484 -15.35 3.90 14.66
CA SER A 484 -15.00 3.03 15.79
C SER A 484 -14.11 3.74 16.83
N SER A 485 -13.63 3.00 17.82
CA SER A 485 -12.72 3.54 18.84
C SER A 485 -11.27 3.75 18.42
N GLY A 486 -10.82 3.18 17.30
CA GLY A 486 -9.43 3.33 16.85
C GLY A 486 -8.39 2.75 17.81
N THR A 487 -8.78 1.87 18.75
CA THR A 487 -7.89 1.27 19.77
C THR A 487 -7.05 0.11 19.26
N GLY A 488 -7.34 -0.39 18.06
CA GLY A 488 -6.76 -1.64 17.54
C GLY A 488 -7.42 -2.92 18.08
N ASP A 489 -8.38 -2.81 19.01
CA ASP A 489 -9.15 -3.95 19.50
C ASP A 489 -10.30 -4.30 18.54
N ILE A 490 -9.97 -5.07 17.50
CA ILE A 490 -10.94 -5.51 16.49
C ILE A 490 -12.02 -6.46 17.04
N PHE A 491 -11.90 -6.97 18.27
CA PHE A 491 -12.85 -7.90 18.86
C PHE A 491 -14.06 -7.19 19.47
N GLN A 492 -13.84 -5.96 19.96
CA GLN A 492 -14.90 -5.09 20.49
C GLN A 492 -15.55 -4.21 19.41
N GLN A 493 -14.90 -4.08 18.25
CA GLN A 493 -15.39 -3.28 17.14
C GLN A 493 -16.61 -3.92 16.47
N SER A 494 -17.60 -3.09 16.15
CA SER A 494 -18.73 -3.49 15.33
C SER A 494 -18.31 -3.57 13.86
N LEU A 495 -18.51 -4.74 13.24
CA LEU A 495 -18.21 -5.03 11.85
C LEU A 495 -19.51 -5.05 11.04
N GLN A 496 -19.54 -4.34 9.91
CA GLN A 496 -20.67 -4.39 8.98
C GLN A 496 -20.53 -5.62 8.08
N VAL A 497 -21.45 -6.57 8.22
CA VAL A 497 -21.47 -7.82 7.44
C VAL A 497 -22.23 -7.61 6.12
N GLU A 498 -23.29 -6.80 6.17
CA GLU A 498 -24.15 -6.54 5.02
C GLU A 498 -24.70 -5.10 5.07
N SER A 499 -24.82 -4.49 3.90
CA SER A 499 -25.42 -3.17 3.70
C SER A 499 -26.02 -3.12 2.30
N VAL A 500 -27.35 -3.19 2.23
CA VAL A 500 -28.10 -3.20 0.97
C VAL A 500 -29.20 -2.15 1.03
N CYS A 501 -29.39 -1.44 -0.08
CA CYS A 501 -30.49 -0.50 -0.28
C CYS A 501 -31.06 -0.65 -1.69
N GLU A 502 -32.38 -0.80 -1.78
CA GLU A 502 -33.07 -0.89 -3.07
C GLU A 502 -34.39 -0.12 -3.03
N THR A 503 -34.77 0.49 -4.14
CA THR A 503 -36.13 1.06 -4.31
C THR A 503 -37.07 -0.03 -4.81
N VAL A 504 -37.86 -0.59 -3.90
CA VAL A 504 -38.75 -1.72 -4.16
C VAL A 504 -40.12 -1.21 -4.59
N GLN A 505 -40.62 -1.70 -5.73
CA GLN A 505 -41.96 -1.36 -6.24
C GLN A 505 -43.08 -1.94 -5.34
N PRO A 506 -44.31 -1.40 -5.39
CA PRO A 506 -45.44 -1.96 -4.64
C PRO A 506 -45.62 -3.45 -4.93
N GLN A 507 -45.86 -4.26 -3.90
CA GLN A 507 -46.06 -5.71 -4.00
C GLN A 507 -44.86 -6.48 -4.59
N HIS A 508 -43.69 -5.85 -4.67
CA HIS A 508 -42.43 -6.51 -4.97
C HIS A 508 -41.62 -6.72 -3.69
N GLN A 509 -40.58 -7.53 -3.79
CA GLN A 509 -39.74 -7.89 -2.66
C GLN A 509 -38.27 -7.60 -2.94
N LEU A 510 -37.56 -7.12 -1.92
CA LEU A 510 -36.10 -7.18 -1.86
C LEU A 510 -35.72 -8.50 -1.18
N ALA A 511 -34.96 -9.34 -1.85
CA ALA A 511 -34.50 -10.61 -1.29
C ALA A 511 -33.03 -10.83 -1.62
N ASP A 512 -32.22 -11.17 -0.61
CA ASP A 512 -30.81 -11.48 -0.79
C ASP A 512 -30.33 -12.51 0.24
N THR A 513 -29.14 -13.05 0.01
CA THR A 513 -28.46 -13.98 0.91
C THR A 513 -27.09 -13.44 1.30
N MET A 514 -26.86 -13.37 2.61
CA MET A 514 -25.59 -12.93 3.18
C MET A 514 -24.91 -14.09 3.94
N THR A 515 -23.61 -13.96 4.18
CA THR A 515 -22.84 -14.98 4.92
C THR A 515 -22.30 -14.41 6.21
N VAL A 516 -22.68 -15.02 7.34
CA VAL A 516 -22.06 -14.81 8.64
C VAL A 516 -20.97 -15.87 8.79
N ASP A 517 -19.70 -15.46 8.80
CA ASP A 517 -18.59 -16.40 8.95
C ASP A 517 -18.38 -16.82 10.41
N SER A 518 -17.53 -17.83 10.64
CA SER A 518 -17.30 -18.38 11.99
C SER A 518 -16.59 -17.42 12.95
N ALA A 519 -15.90 -16.40 12.44
CA ALA A 519 -15.13 -15.47 13.27
C ALA A 519 -15.99 -14.29 13.77
N VAL A 520 -17.23 -14.16 13.30
CA VAL A 520 -18.20 -13.15 13.77
C VAL A 520 -19.50 -13.83 14.20
N GLY A 521 -20.27 -13.16 15.04
CA GLY A 521 -21.59 -13.65 15.45
C GLY A 521 -22.05 -13.16 16.82
N ASN A 522 -21.17 -12.59 17.64
CA ASN A 522 -21.63 -11.94 18.86
C ASN A 522 -22.28 -10.60 18.53
N ASP A 523 -23.25 -10.19 19.36
CA ASP A 523 -24.03 -8.96 19.18
C ASP A 523 -24.53 -8.76 17.75
N THR A 524 -24.98 -9.80 17.06
CA THR A 524 -25.48 -9.63 15.68
C THR A 524 -26.83 -8.91 15.69
N LEU A 525 -26.90 -7.76 15.04
CA LEU A 525 -28.10 -6.96 14.87
C LEU A 525 -28.48 -6.88 13.38
N PHE A 526 -29.71 -7.28 13.08
CA PHE A 526 -30.36 -7.00 11.81
C PHE A 526 -31.20 -5.74 11.94
N LEU A 527 -30.96 -4.76 11.08
CA LEU A 527 -31.72 -3.52 11.01
C LEU A 527 -32.35 -3.40 9.63
N VAL A 528 -33.68 -3.31 9.62
CA VAL A 528 -34.48 -2.97 8.44
C VAL A 528 -34.99 -1.56 8.59
N THR A 529 -34.82 -0.75 7.55
CA THR A 529 -35.33 0.63 7.52
C THR A 529 -36.15 0.86 6.25
N TRP A 530 -37.16 1.72 6.35
CA TRP A 530 -38.03 2.07 5.22
C TRP A 530 -38.31 3.56 5.18
N GLN A 531 -38.73 4.03 4.00
CA GLN A 531 -38.91 5.45 3.76
C GLN A 531 -40.24 5.99 4.26
N THR A 532 -41.39 5.41 3.90
CA THR A 532 -42.71 6.02 4.14
C THR A 532 -43.72 5.02 4.70
N GLY A 533 -44.82 5.50 5.28
CA GLY A 533 -45.90 4.61 5.74
C GLY A 533 -45.46 3.61 6.82
N GLY A 534 -45.94 2.37 6.70
CA GLY A 534 -45.69 1.29 7.64
C GLY A 534 -44.48 0.41 7.28
N PRO A 535 -44.08 -0.50 8.17
CA PRO A 535 -42.99 -1.44 7.93
C PRO A 535 -43.30 -2.39 6.77
N PRO A 536 -42.27 -2.83 6.01
CA PRO A 536 -42.42 -3.94 5.07
C PRO A 536 -42.72 -5.24 5.82
N GLU A 537 -43.21 -6.25 5.09
CA GLU A 537 -43.25 -7.61 5.64
C GLU A 537 -41.82 -8.18 5.61
N ILE A 538 -41.33 -8.63 6.76
CA ILE A 538 -39.95 -9.08 6.96
C ILE A 538 -39.99 -10.59 7.18
N ALA A 539 -39.16 -11.31 6.43
CA ALA A 539 -38.83 -12.70 6.68
C ALA A 539 -37.30 -12.85 6.70
N LEU A 540 -36.76 -13.41 7.78
CA LEU A 540 -35.35 -13.75 7.92
C LEU A 540 -35.22 -15.24 8.23
N LEU A 541 -34.35 -15.94 7.50
CA LEU A 541 -34.06 -17.35 7.67
C LEU A 541 -32.62 -17.52 8.16
N ASP A 542 -32.45 -18.20 9.29
CA ASP A 542 -31.13 -18.59 9.77
C ASP A 542 -30.59 -19.84 9.04
N PRO A 543 -29.28 -20.14 9.14
CA PRO A 543 -28.66 -21.31 8.50
C PRO A 543 -29.25 -22.67 8.90
N SER A 544 -30.04 -22.74 9.97
CA SER A 544 -30.72 -23.97 10.42
C SER A 544 -32.18 -24.07 9.95
N GLY A 545 -32.67 -23.06 9.22
CA GLY A 545 -34.05 -22.98 8.75
C GLY A 545 -35.04 -22.36 9.75
N ARG A 546 -34.57 -21.78 10.86
CA ARG A 546 -35.46 -21.01 11.74
C ARG A 546 -35.85 -19.72 11.02
N LYS A 547 -37.15 -19.51 10.87
CA LYS A 547 -37.73 -18.30 10.31
C LYS A 547 -38.07 -17.31 11.42
N TYR A 548 -37.65 -16.06 11.24
CA TYR A 548 -38.09 -14.90 12.00
C TYR A 548 -38.97 -14.05 11.08
N ASN A 549 -40.12 -13.61 11.57
CA ASN A 549 -41.06 -12.77 10.82
C ASN A 549 -41.05 -11.35 11.41
N THR A 550 -41.79 -10.41 10.79
CA THR A 550 -41.92 -9.02 11.28
C THR A 550 -42.24 -8.93 12.77
N GLY A 551 -43.04 -9.85 13.34
CA GLY A 551 -43.41 -9.85 14.76
C GLY A 551 -42.26 -10.17 15.72
N ASP A 552 -41.14 -10.74 15.25
CA ASP A 552 -39.94 -10.98 16.05
C ASP A 552 -39.05 -9.72 16.15
N PHE A 553 -39.27 -8.73 15.28
CA PHE A 553 -38.50 -7.48 15.26
C PHE A 553 -39.10 -6.45 16.21
N ILE A 554 -38.23 -5.69 16.88
CA ILE A 554 -38.61 -4.50 17.64
C ILE A 554 -38.77 -3.34 16.65
N ILE A 555 -39.99 -2.83 16.53
CA ILE A 555 -40.35 -1.80 15.57
C ILE A 555 -40.40 -0.43 16.26
N ASN A 556 -39.59 0.50 15.78
CA ASN A 556 -39.70 1.91 16.12
C ASN A 556 -40.35 2.66 14.94
N LEU A 557 -41.67 2.87 15.04
CA LEU A 557 -42.43 3.53 13.97
C LEU A 557 -42.03 5.01 13.77
N ALA A 558 -41.52 5.67 14.80
CA ALA A 558 -41.09 7.07 14.71
C ALA A 558 -39.85 7.20 13.82
N PHE A 559 -38.87 6.31 13.98
CA PHE A 559 -37.64 6.29 13.17
C PHE A 559 -37.74 5.39 11.93
N ARG A 560 -38.87 4.69 11.76
CA ARG A 560 -39.12 3.76 10.65
C ARG A 560 -38.04 2.69 10.57
N THR A 561 -37.76 2.07 11.71
CA THR A 561 -36.79 0.99 11.89
C THR A 561 -37.44 -0.25 12.47
N ALA A 562 -36.94 -1.41 12.07
CA ALA A 562 -37.26 -2.70 12.64
C ALA A 562 -35.94 -3.41 12.93
N SER A 563 -35.70 -3.76 14.19
CA SER A 563 -34.43 -4.33 14.63
C SER A 563 -34.62 -5.71 15.26
N LEU A 564 -33.71 -6.64 14.96
CA LEU A 564 -33.67 -7.97 15.56
C LEU A 564 -32.24 -8.26 16.02
N LYS A 565 -32.05 -8.34 17.34
CA LYS A 565 -30.79 -8.76 17.97
C LYS A 565 -30.82 -10.28 18.14
N ILE A 566 -29.85 -10.98 17.55
CA ILE A 566 -29.75 -12.43 17.68
C ILE A 566 -29.22 -12.78 19.07
N PRO A 567 -29.92 -13.60 19.88
CA PRO A 567 -29.44 -13.99 21.20
C PRO A 567 -28.16 -14.83 21.12
N GLY A 568 -27.17 -14.48 21.95
CA GLY A 568 -25.89 -15.19 22.01
C GLY A 568 -25.05 -14.98 20.75
N THR A 569 -24.40 -16.05 20.29
CA THR A 569 -23.62 -16.04 19.05
C THR A 569 -24.50 -16.48 17.89
N ALA A 570 -24.67 -15.63 16.88
CA ALA A 570 -25.35 -15.97 15.64
C ALA A 570 -24.70 -17.16 14.95
N LYS A 571 -25.53 -18.03 14.36
CA LYS A 571 -25.05 -19.19 13.63
C LYS A 571 -24.28 -18.74 12.39
N HIS A 572 -23.09 -19.31 12.21
CA HIS A 572 -22.35 -19.15 10.97
C HIS A 572 -23.06 -19.86 9.82
N GLY A 573 -22.91 -19.33 8.61
CA GLY A 573 -23.52 -19.84 7.37
C GLY A 573 -24.34 -18.78 6.64
N HIS A 574 -25.16 -19.25 5.69
CA HIS A 574 -25.99 -18.39 4.87
C HIS A 574 -27.28 -17.99 5.60
N TRP A 575 -27.51 -16.69 5.66
CA TRP A 575 -28.75 -16.09 6.13
C TRP A 575 -29.47 -15.47 4.93
N THR A 576 -30.75 -15.77 4.78
CA THR A 576 -31.57 -15.22 3.69
C THR A 576 -32.62 -14.30 4.27
N TYR A 577 -32.75 -13.10 3.72
CA TYR A 577 -33.80 -12.17 4.11
C TYR A 577 -34.70 -11.83 2.92
N THR A 578 -35.94 -11.46 3.21
CA THR A 578 -36.92 -11.01 2.24
C THR A 578 -37.75 -9.89 2.86
N LEU A 579 -37.83 -8.76 2.17
CA LEU A 579 -38.63 -7.60 2.54
C LEU A 579 -39.68 -7.34 1.47
N ASN A 580 -40.96 -7.55 1.79
CA ASN A 580 -42.05 -7.25 0.85
C ASN A 580 -42.54 -5.82 1.06
N ASN A 581 -42.55 -5.02 0.00
CA ASN A 581 -43.13 -3.69 0.03
C ASN A 581 -44.67 -3.80 0.01
N THR A 582 -45.28 -3.66 1.19
CA THR A 582 -46.74 -3.68 1.40
C THR A 582 -47.40 -2.33 1.13
N HIS A 583 -46.63 -1.29 0.84
CA HIS A 583 -47.12 0.06 0.57
C HIS A 583 -47.62 0.21 -0.89
N HIS A 584 -48.46 1.22 -1.12
CA HIS A 584 -49.03 1.51 -2.45
C HIS A 584 -48.08 2.26 -3.39
N SER A 585 -46.91 2.68 -2.90
CA SER A 585 -45.90 3.41 -3.66
C SER A 585 -44.54 2.69 -3.59
N PRO A 586 -43.63 2.97 -4.54
CA PRO A 586 -42.25 2.53 -4.40
C PRO A 586 -41.65 3.03 -3.09
N GLN A 587 -40.82 2.20 -2.46
CA GLN A 587 -40.15 2.53 -1.20
C GLN A 587 -38.68 2.14 -1.26
N ALA A 588 -37.81 3.02 -0.80
CA ALA A 588 -36.44 2.63 -0.49
C ALA A 588 -36.44 1.76 0.78
N LEU A 589 -36.14 0.48 0.62
CA LEU A 589 -35.95 -0.48 1.70
C LEU A 589 -34.46 -0.72 1.89
N LYS A 590 -34.01 -0.78 3.15
CA LYS A 590 -32.60 -1.01 3.49
C LYS A 590 -32.45 -2.10 4.52
N VAL A 591 -31.42 -2.91 4.35
CA VAL A 591 -30.98 -3.93 5.31
C VAL A 591 -29.55 -3.62 5.69
N THR A 592 -29.31 -3.48 7.00
CA THR A 592 -27.97 -3.37 7.56
C THR A 592 -27.78 -4.47 8.58
N VAL A 593 -26.66 -5.17 8.49
CA VAL A 593 -26.27 -6.18 9.48
C VAL A 593 -24.92 -5.82 10.06
N ALA A 594 -24.89 -5.69 11.38
CA ALA A 594 -23.69 -5.44 12.15
C ALA A 594 -23.47 -6.55 13.18
N SER A 595 -22.22 -6.93 13.43
CA SER A 595 -21.85 -7.98 14.38
C SER A 595 -20.46 -7.72 14.97
N ARG A 596 -20.10 -8.46 16.02
CA ARG A 596 -18.76 -8.46 16.62
C ARG A 596 -18.10 -9.83 16.48
N ALA A 597 -16.81 -9.88 16.80
CA ALA A 597 -16.04 -11.13 16.82
C ALA A 597 -16.73 -12.19 17.70
N SER A 598 -16.78 -13.43 17.21
CA SER A 598 -17.44 -14.55 17.90
C SER A 598 -16.67 -15.03 19.13
N SER A 599 -15.34 -14.87 19.13
CA SER A 599 -14.46 -15.23 20.24
C SER A 599 -13.13 -14.48 20.16
N LEU A 600 -12.39 -14.43 21.27
CA LEU A 600 -11.02 -13.90 21.30
C LEU A 600 -9.98 -14.84 20.67
N ALA A 601 -10.36 -16.08 20.39
CA ALA A 601 -9.48 -17.12 19.86
C ALA A 601 -9.26 -17.02 18.34
N MET A 602 -10.16 -16.35 17.62
CA MET A 602 -10.09 -16.24 16.16
C MET A 602 -10.28 -14.79 15.74
N SER A 603 -9.27 -14.20 15.10
CA SER A 603 -9.38 -12.85 14.54
C SER A 603 -10.42 -12.81 13.42
N PRO A 604 -11.36 -11.85 13.44
CA PRO A 604 -12.31 -11.67 12.36
C PRO A 604 -11.63 -11.16 11.10
N ALA A 605 -12.23 -11.47 9.94
CA ALA A 605 -11.91 -10.77 8.70
C ALA A 605 -12.38 -9.30 8.82
N THR A 606 -11.50 -8.38 8.42
CA THR A 606 -11.70 -6.93 8.46
C THR A 606 -11.51 -6.35 7.06
N LEU A 607 -12.26 -5.28 6.78
CA LEU A 607 -12.16 -4.49 5.57
C LEU A 607 -11.93 -3.04 5.96
N GLU A 608 -10.87 -2.47 5.42
CA GLU A 608 -10.61 -1.05 5.55
C GLU A 608 -10.53 -0.39 4.18
N ALA A 609 -11.49 0.46 3.87
CA ALA A 609 -11.52 1.24 2.64
C ALA A 609 -11.02 2.66 2.88
N PHE A 610 -10.27 3.23 1.93
CA PHE A 610 -9.84 4.62 1.95
C PHE A 610 -9.40 5.07 0.54
N VAL A 611 -9.23 6.38 0.38
CA VAL A 611 -8.71 7.01 -0.84
C VAL A 611 -7.33 7.59 -0.60
N GLU A 612 -6.53 7.71 -1.65
CA GLU A 612 -5.17 8.26 -1.57
C GLU A 612 -5.12 9.68 -1.00
N ARG A 613 -6.10 10.51 -1.36
CA ARG A 613 -6.16 11.95 -1.07
C ARG A 613 -7.59 12.45 -0.88
N ASP A 614 -7.75 13.47 -0.04
CA ASP A 614 -9.07 14.06 0.28
C ASP A 614 -9.61 14.97 -0.83
N SER A 615 -8.74 15.47 -1.71
CA SER A 615 -9.11 16.33 -2.82
C SER A 615 -8.19 16.16 -4.02
N THR A 616 -8.74 16.38 -5.21
CA THR A 616 -8.00 16.35 -6.48
C THR A 616 -8.54 17.40 -7.45
N TYR A 617 -7.76 17.71 -8.49
CA TYR A 617 -8.17 18.57 -9.58
C TYR A 617 -8.25 17.75 -10.86
N PHE A 618 -9.34 17.89 -11.60
CA PHE A 618 -9.47 17.29 -12.92
C PHE A 618 -8.33 17.77 -13.85
N PRO A 619 -7.69 16.88 -14.63
CA PRO A 619 -7.96 15.44 -14.83
C PRO A 619 -7.06 14.50 -13.99
N GLN A 620 -6.62 14.87 -12.80
CA GLN A 620 -5.82 13.96 -11.96
C GLN A 620 -6.72 12.88 -11.32
N PRO A 621 -6.36 11.58 -11.44
CA PRO A 621 -7.15 10.49 -10.84
C PRO A 621 -7.01 10.47 -9.32
N VAL A 622 -7.82 9.63 -8.68
CA VAL A 622 -7.66 9.24 -7.26
C VAL A 622 -7.47 7.73 -7.20
N ILE A 623 -6.62 7.23 -6.31
CA ILE A 623 -6.53 5.78 -6.07
C ILE A 623 -7.45 5.39 -4.92
N ILE A 624 -8.25 4.35 -5.15
CA ILE A 624 -9.09 3.70 -4.15
C ILE A 624 -8.35 2.47 -3.63
N TYR A 625 -8.29 2.33 -2.30
CA TYR A 625 -7.66 1.21 -1.62
C TYR A 625 -8.68 0.46 -0.75
N ALA A 626 -8.56 -0.86 -0.71
CA ALA A 626 -9.28 -1.74 0.20
C ALA A 626 -8.32 -2.76 0.81
N ASN A 627 -8.00 -2.58 2.08
CA ASN A 627 -7.14 -3.47 2.85
C ASN A 627 -8.01 -4.57 3.49
N VAL A 628 -7.86 -5.80 2.99
CA VAL A 628 -8.67 -6.96 3.38
C VAL A 628 -7.81 -7.94 4.15
N ARG A 629 -8.07 -8.09 5.45
CA ARG A 629 -7.20 -8.87 6.35
C ARG A 629 -7.97 -9.73 7.32
N LYS A 630 -7.29 -10.75 7.86
CA LYS A 630 -7.69 -11.47 9.06
C LYS A 630 -6.61 -11.31 10.11
N GLY A 631 -6.88 -10.47 11.13
CA GLY A 631 -5.79 -9.99 11.99
C GLY A 631 -4.77 -9.22 11.16
N LEU A 632 -3.54 -9.74 11.07
CA LEU A 632 -2.47 -9.16 10.24
C LEU A 632 -2.27 -9.87 8.88
N HIS A 633 -2.99 -10.96 8.61
CA HIS A 633 -2.81 -11.74 7.39
C HIS A 633 -3.63 -11.17 6.24
N PRO A 634 -3.05 -11.01 5.03
CA PRO A 634 -3.79 -10.60 3.86
C PRO A 634 -4.75 -11.69 3.39
N ILE A 635 -5.97 -11.30 3.00
CA ILE A 635 -6.94 -12.20 2.37
C ILE A 635 -6.87 -12.01 0.86
N LEU A 636 -6.40 -13.05 0.18
CA LEU A 636 -6.18 -13.05 -1.27
C LEU A 636 -7.37 -13.63 -2.02
N ASN A 637 -7.49 -13.30 -3.32
CA ASN A 637 -8.58 -13.75 -4.20
C ASN A 637 -10.00 -13.42 -3.70
N ALA A 638 -10.15 -12.33 -2.94
CA ALA A 638 -11.45 -11.80 -2.58
C ALA A 638 -12.06 -11.02 -3.76
N THR A 639 -13.39 -11.06 -3.89
CA THR A 639 -14.09 -10.17 -4.80
C THR A 639 -14.35 -8.86 -4.07
N VAL A 640 -13.61 -7.82 -4.45
CA VAL A 640 -13.67 -6.50 -3.83
C VAL A 640 -14.30 -5.52 -4.81
N VAL A 641 -15.39 -4.88 -4.42
CA VAL A 641 -16.15 -3.95 -5.28
C VAL A 641 -16.31 -2.62 -4.55
N ALA A 642 -15.79 -1.55 -5.16
CA ALA A 642 -15.99 -0.18 -4.74
C ALA A 642 -17.17 0.44 -5.48
N THR A 643 -18.04 1.12 -4.73
CA THR A 643 -19.11 1.97 -5.25
C THR A 643 -18.78 3.41 -4.90
N VAL A 644 -18.62 4.25 -5.93
CA VAL A 644 -18.35 5.68 -5.79
C VAL A 644 -19.62 6.44 -6.15
N GLU A 645 -20.27 7.08 -5.17
CA GLU A 645 -21.46 7.90 -5.43
C GLU A 645 -21.07 9.38 -5.52
N PRO A 646 -21.23 10.02 -6.70
CA PRO A 646 -21.02 11.45 -6.84
C PRO A 646 -22.19 12.24 -6.24
N GLU A 647 -21.91 13.52 -5.95
CA GLU A 647 -22.91 14.51 -5.54
C GLU A 647 -24.10 14.61 -6.51
N ALA A 648 -23.82 14.53 -7.81
CA ALA A 648 -24.83 14.46 -8.87
C ALA A 648 -24.36 13.50 -9.98
N GLY A 649 -25.31 12.86 -10.68
CA GLY A 649 -25.05 11.77 -11.64
C GLY A 649 -25.24 10.39 -11.02
N ASP A 650 -24.95 9.31 -11.75
CA ASP A 650 -25.13 7.94 -11.26
C ASP A 650 -23.90 7.42 -10.49
N PRO A 651 -24.06 6.47 -9.54
CA PRO A 651 -22.93 5.80 -8.92
C PRO A 651 -22.08 5.03 -9.93
N VAL A 652 -20.77 5.00 -9.69
CA VAL A 652 -19.82 4.21 -10.49
C VAL A 652 -19.37 3.00 -9.66
N VAL A 653 -19.42 1.82 -10.26
CA VAL A 653 -19.04 0.55 -9.61
C VAL A 653 -17.75 0.03 -10.25
N LEU A 654 -16.76 -0.30 -9.42
CA LEU A 654 -15.44 -0.73 -9.85
C LEU A 654 -15.01 -1.94 -9.03
N GLN A 655 -14.49 -2.96 -9.69
CA GLN A 655 -13.79 -4.05 -8.99
C GLN A 655 -12.39 -3.57 -8.60
N LEU A 656 -11.92 -3.81 -7.38
CA LEU A 656 -10.53 -3.53 -6.98
C LEU A 656 -9.70 -4.81 -7.12
N LEU A 657 -8.42 -4.70 -7.50
CA LEU A 657 -7.53 -5.85 -7.75
C LEU A 657 -6.27 -5.79 -6.89
N ASP A 658 -5.75 -6.96 -6.54
CA ASP A 658 -4.50 -7.20 -5.81
C ASP A 658 -3.60 -8.08 -6.71
N GLY A 659 -3.04 -7.48 -7.75
CA GLY A 659 -2.35 -8.15 -8.86
C GLY A 659 -0.92 -7.66 -9.14
N GLY A 660 -0.48 -6.60 -8.48
CA GLY A 660 0.81 -5.93 -8.68
C GLY A 660 0.91 -5.09 -9.96
N ALA A 661 -0.22 -4.57 -10.46
CA ALA A 661 -0.26 -3.72 -11.64
C ALA A 661 -1.27 -2.57 -11.53
N GLY A 662 -1.02 -1.49 -12.27
CA GLY A 662 -1.88 -0.32 -12.29
C GLY A 662 -1.80 0.45 -10.98
N ALA A 663 -2.94 0.68 -10.34
CA ALA A 663 -2.97 1.34 -9.03
C ALA A 663 -2.37 0.48 -7.91
N ASP A 664 -2.32 -0.84 -8.12
CA ASP A 664 -1.77 -1.79 -7.18
C ASP A 664 -0.27 -2.02 -7.43
N VAL A 665 0.56 -1.74 -6.44
CA VAL A 665 2.03 -1.73 -6.60
C VAL A 665 2.64 -3.08 -6.23
N ILE A 666 2.03 -3.80 -5.27
CA ILE A 666 2.57 -5.04 -4.71
C ILE A 666 1.51 -6.13 -4.86
N ARG A 667 1.85 -7.19 -5.60
CA ARG A 667 0.95 -8.34 -5.78
C ARG A 667 0.76 -9.11 -4.46
N ASN A 668 -0.45 -9.58 -4.23
CA ASN A 668 -0.82 -10.48 -3.14
C ASN A 668 -0.48 -9.96 -1.74
N ASP A 669 -0.59 -8.65 -1.51
CA ASP A 669 -0.37 -8.02 -0.19
C ASP A 669 -1.67 -7.78 0.61
N GLY A 670 -2.81 -8.18 0.02
CA GLY A 670 -4.16 -8.01 0.58
C GLY A 670 -4.74 -6.61 0.42
N ILE A 671 -4.07 -5.72 -0.32
CA ILE A 671 -4.51 -4.35 -0.58
C ILE A 671 -4.99 -4.24 -2.03
N TYR A 672 -6.31 -4.33 -2.18
CA TYR A 672 -6.94 -4.23 -3.48
C TYR A 672 -7.04 -2.76 -3.88
N SER A 673 -6.58 -2.43 -5.08
CA SER A 673 -6.44 -1.06 -5.53
C SER A 673 -7.00 -0.84 -6.94
N ARG A 674 -7.45 0.39 -7.24
CA ARG A 674 -7.84 0.82 -8.60
C ARG A 674 -7.78 2.34 -8.76
N TYR A 675 -7.45 2.83 -9.95
CA TYR A 675 -7.62 4.25 -10.27
C TYR A 675 -9.09 4.61 -10.49
N PHE A 676 -9.47 5.78 -10.01
CA PHE A 676 -10.76 6.42 -10.27
C PHE A 676 -10.56 7.72 -11.06
N SER A 677 -11.08 7.73 -12.29
CA SER A 677 -11.04 8.86 -13.23
C SER A 677 -12.41 9.27 -13.77
N SER A 678 -13.47 8.49 -13.53
CA SER A 678 -14.82 8.72 -14.04
C SER A 678 -15.58 9.82 -13.28
N PHE A 679 -15.08 11.05 -13.34
CA PHE A 679 -15.64 12.20 -12.64
C PHE A 679 -16.87 12.77 -13.37
N ALA A 680 -18.07 12.59 -12.80
CA ALA A 680 -19.31 13.10 -13.37
C ALA A 680 -19.49 14.62 -13.19
N VAL A 681 -19.06 15.17 -12.06
CA VAL A 681 -19.23 16.58 -11.68
C VAL A 681 -18.11 17.09 -10.79
N SER A 682 -17.90 18.41 -10.76
CA SER A 682 -17.12 19.06 -9.70
C SER A 682 -17.92 19.00 -8.41
N GLY A 683 -17.35 18.44 -7.34
CA GLY A 683 -18.10 18.23 -6.09
C GLY A 683 -17.52 17.12 -5.23
N SER A 684 -18.35 16.61 -4.33
CA SER A 684 -17.98 15.54 -3.39
C SER A 684 -18.38 14.15 -3.90
N TYR A 685 -17.56 13.16 -3.59
CA TYR A 685 -17.73 11.76 -3.95
C TYR A 685 -17.64 10.91 -2.70
N SER A 686 -18.61 10.04 -2.48
CA SER A 686 -18.64 9.09 -1.37
C SER A 686 -18.17 7.71 -1.82
N LEU A 687 -17.42 7.01 -0.97
CA LEU A 687 -16.87 5.69 -1.27
C LEU A 687 -17.43 4.66 -0.28
N THR A 688 -17.94 3.56 -0.82
CA THR A 688 -18.28 2.35 -0.06
C THR A 688 -17.65 1.15 -0.75
N VAL A 689 -17.10 0.21 0.01
CA VAL A 689 -16.50 -1.02 -0.51
C VAL A 689 -17.21 -2.22 0.09
N HIS A 690 -17.55 -3.18 -0.78
CA HIS A 690 -18.09 -4.48 -0.44
C HIS A 690 -17.07 -5.55 -0.78
N VAL A 691 -16.80 -6.45 0.16
CA VAL A 691 -15.94 -7.61 -0.04
C VAL A 691 -16.76 -8.87 0.12
N ARG A 692 -16.63 -9.77 -0.84
CA ARG A 692 -17.13 -11.15 -0.76
C ARG A 692 -16.00 -12.11 -1.04
N HIS A 693 -15.76 -13.02 -0.11
CA HIS A 693 -14.80 -14.11 -0.28
C HIS A 693 -15.55 -15.43 -0.28
N SER A 694 -15.37 -16.22 -1.33
CA SER A 694 -15.96 -17.56 -1.40
C SER A 694 -15.04 -18.58 -0.73
N PRO A 695 -15.57 -19.67 -0.13
CA PRO A 695 -14.72 -20.72 0.41
C PRO A 695 -13.84 -21.31 -0.70
N SER A 696 -12.52 -21.34 -0.51
CA SER A 696 -11.60 -22.00 -1.45
C SER A 696 -10.88 -23.17 -0.79
N THR A 697 -10.80 -24.29 -1.52
CA THR A 697 -10.00 -25.46 -1.14
C THR A 697 -8.61 -25.46 -1.78
N SER A 698 -8.33 -24.55 -2.73
CA SER A 698 -7.01 -24.47 -3.37
C SER A 698 -5.96 -24.01 -2.37
N THR A 699 -4.71 -24.42 -2.59
CA THR A 699 -3.57 -23.70 -2.01
C THR A 699 -3.63 -22.28 -2.56
N LEU A 700 -4.02 -21.33 -1.70
CA LEU A 700 -3.97 -19.90 -2.00
C LEU A 700 -2.59 -19.55 -2.55
N ALA A 701 -2.52 -18.52 -3.40
CA ALA A 701 -1.26 -17.84 -3.64
C ALA A 701 -0.61 -17.58 -2.27
N LEU A 702 0.68 -17.90 -2.13
CA LEU A 702 1.38 -17.50 -0.91
C LEU A 702 1.40 -15.97 -0.91
N PRO A 703 1.02 -15.33 0.21
CA PRO A 703 1.34 -13.92 0.43
C PRO A 703 2.81 -13.72 0.05
N VAL A 704 3.08 -12.72 -0.77
CA VAL A 704 4.46 -12.36 -1.11
C VAL A 704 4.87 -11.38 -0.03
N PRO A 705 5.83 -11.73 0.86
CA PRO A 705 6.33 -10.79 1.85
C PRO A 705 6.73 -9.51 1.12
N GLY A 706 6.12 -8.40 1.53
CA GLY A 706 6.47 -7.08 1.03
C GLY A 706 7.88 -6.68 1.48
N ASN A 707 8.16 -5.39 1.53
CA ASN A 707 9.42 -4.94 2.12
C ASN A 707 9.49 -5.30 3.61
N HIS A 708 10.59 -5.92 4.03
CA HIS A 708 10.81 -6.34 5.41
C HIS A 708 12.29 -6.35 5.75
N ALA A 709 12.63 -6.51 7.01
CA ALA A 709 14.01 -6.66 7.42
C ALA A 709 14.51 -8.09 7.10
N MET A 710 15.59 -8.20 6.34
CA MET A 710 16.21 -9.49 6.03
C MET A 710 16.79 -10.14 7.29
N TYR A 711 16.35 -11.37 7.59
CA TYR A 711 17.01 -12.22 8.57
C TYR A 711 18.25 -12.84 7.96
N VAL A 712 19.43 -12.57 8.52
CA VAL A 712 20.69 -13.13 8.02
C VAL A 712 20.96 -14.48 8.68
N PRO A 713 21.07 -15.59 7.92
CA PRO A 713 21.32 -16.91 8.50
C PRO A 713 22.70 -17.07 9.14
N GLY A 714 23.66 -16.24 8.74
CA GLY A 714 25.01 -16.24 9.30
C GLY A 714 25.94 -15.25 8.61
N TYR A 715 27.17 -15.16 9.09
CA TYR A 715 28.21 -14.29 8.55
C TYR A 715 29.59 -14.94 8.69
N ILE A 716 30.55 -14.42 7.94
CA ILE A 716 31.94 -14.88 8.00
C ILE A 716 32.72 -13.95 8.92
N THR A 717 33.46 -14.49 9.88
CA THR A 717 34.40 -13.73 10.71
C THR A 717 35.68 -14.53 10.88
N ASN A 718 36.83 -13.90 10.62
CA ASN A 718 38.15 -14.56 10.65
C ASN A 718 38.16 -15.91 9.91
N ASP A 719 37.65 -15.93 8.67
CA ASP A 719 37.52 -17.11 7.80
C ASP A 719 36.63 -18.25 8.34
N ASN A 720 35.90 -18.03 9.43
CA ASN A 720 34.97 -18.98 10.01
C ASN A 720 33.52 -18.54 9.79
N ILE A 721 32.67 -19.49 9.40
CA ILE A 721 31.22 -19.27 9.27
C ILE A 721 30.60 -19.30 10.66
N GLN A 722 29.95 -18.20 11.05
CA GLN A 722 29.10 -18.13 12.23
C GLN A 722 27.64 -18.12 11.79
N MET A 723 26.90 -19.13 12.22
CA MET A 723 25.47 -19.26 11.90
C MET A 723 24.64 -18.70 13.06
N ASN A 724 23.61 -17.94 12.70
CA ASN A 724 22.57 -17.52 13.62
C ASN A 724 21.57 -18.66 13.85
N ALA A 725 20.80 -18.58 14.93
CA ALA A 725 19.77 -19.56 15.21
C ALA A 725 18.72 -19.57 14.08
N PRO A 726 18.22 -20.74 13.63
CA PRO A 726 17.14 -20.77 12.65
C PRO A 726 15.93 -19.98 13.14
N LYS A 727 15.34 -19.17 12.26
CA LYS A 727 14.08 -18.47 12.55
C LYS A 727 12.96 -19.50 12.75
N ASN A 728 12.07 -19.25 13.71
CA ASN A 728 10.78 -19.93 13.74
C ASN A 728 9.95 -19.45 12.54
N LEU A 729 9.81 -20.28 11.51
CA LEU A 729 8.86 -19.99 10.43
C LEU A 729 7.45 -19.92 11.03
N GLY A 730 6.71 -18.87 10.67
CA GLY A 730 5.30 -18.74 11.00
C GLY A 730 4.51 -20.00 10.62
N HIS A 731 3.41 -20.26 11.33
CA HIS A 731 2.53 -21.37 10.98
C HIS A 731 2.02 -21.21 9.54
N ARG A 732 1.93 -22.34 8.80
CA ARG A 732 1.31 -22.35 7.46
C ARG A 732 -0.10 -21.76 7.54
N PRO A 733 -0.54 -21.01 6.51
CA PRO A 733 -1.83 -20.34 6.51
C PRO A 733 -2.94 -21.33 6.85
N VAL A 734 -3.75 -20.96 7.85
CA VAL A 734 -4.97 -21.71 8.16
C VAL A 734 -5.85 -21.69 6.91
N LYS A 735 -6.15 -22.86 6.34
CA LYS A 735 -7.07 -22.97 5.21
C LYS A 735 -8.37 -22.24 5.55
N GLU A 736 -8.68 -21.22 4.76
CA GLU A 736 -9.89 -20.43 4.92
C GLU A 736 -11.08 -21.27 4.45
N ARG A 737 -11.61 -22.06 5.39
CA ARG A 737 -12.63 -23.09 5.11
C ARG A 737 -14.01 -22.50 4.82
N TRP A 738 -14.19 -21.21 5.09
CA TRP A 738 -15.48 -20.53 5.04
C TRP A 738 -15.35 -19.20 4.30
N GLY A 739 -16.38 -18.86 3.52
CA GLY A 739 -16.51 -17.54 2.92
C GLY A 739 -16.97 -16.50 3.94
N PHE A 740 -16.80 -15.22 3.60
CA PHE A 740 -17.26 -14.09 4.40
C PHE A 740 -17.73 -12.93 3.53
N SER A 741 -18.48 -12.01 4.15
CA SER A 741 -18.88 -10.73 3.56
C SER A 741 -18.57 -9.59 4.53
N ARG A 742 -18.04 -8.46 4.02
CA ARG A 742 -17.83 -7.23 4.79
C ARG A 742 -18.16 -6.00 3.95
N VAL A 743 -18.61 -4.96 4.63
CA VAL A 743 -18.83 -3.62 4.05
C VAL A 743 -18.08 -2.59 4.88
N SER A 744 -17.47 -1.60 4.23
CA SER A 744 -16.89 -0.44 4.90
C SER A 744 -17.05 0.80 4.03
N SER A 745 -17.39 1.92 4.65
CA SER A 745 -17.20 3.22 4.00
C SER A 745 -15.71 3.55 3.92
N GLY A 746 -15.30 4.11 2.78
CA GLY A 746 -13.98 4.69 2.55
C GLY A 746 -13.93 6.20 2.71
N GLY A 747 -14.98 6.81 3.28
CA GLY A 747 -15.07 8.25 3.47
C GLY A 747 -15.51 9.00 2.21
N SER A 748 -15.02 10.23 2.04
CA SER A 748 -15.28 11.03 0.85
C SER A 748 -14.11 11.91 0.41
N PHE A 749 -14.02 12.12 -0.90
CA PHE A 749 -13.07 13.04 -1.53
C PHE A 749 -13.79 14.09 -2.37
N SER A 750 -13.07 15.13 -2.76
CA SER A 750 -13.63 16.23 -3.56
C SER A 750 -12.84 16.41 -4.85
N VAL A 751 -13.55 16.61 -5.95
CA VAL A 751 -12.95 16.82 -7.29
C VAL A 751 -13.29 18.23 -7.76
N LEU A 752 -12.29 18.96 -8.23
CA LEU A 752 -12.43 20.34 -8.69
C LEU A 752 -12.11 20.46 -10.18
N GLY A 753 -12.80 21.35 -10.88
CA GLY A 753 -12.47 21.72 -12.27
C GLY A 753 -12.93 20.71 -13.32
N VAL A 754 -13.87 19.81 -12.99
CA VAL A 754 -14.54 18.96 -13.97
C VAL A 754 -15.34 19.85 -14.93
N PRO A 755 -15.07 19.82 -16.25
CA PRO A 755 -15.82 20.61 -17.23
C PRO A 755 -17.30 20.25 -17.28
N ASP A 756 -18.15 21.23 -17.59
CA ASP A 756 -19.56 20.97 -17.85
C ASP A 756 -19.74 20.30 -19.23
N GLY A 757 -20.37 19.12 -19.25
CA GLY A 757 -20.66 18.36 -20.47
C GLY A 757 -19.49 17.51 -20.99
N PRO A 758 -19.61 16.96 -22.22
CA PRO A 758 -18.59 16.10 -22.79
C PRO A 758 -17.28 16.86 -23.02
N HIS A 759 -16.17 16.32 -22.54
CA HIS A 759 -14.83 16.83 -22.75
C HIS A 759 -13.98 15.80 -23.52
N PRO A 760 -12.89 16.21 -24.20
CA PRO A 760 -11.96 15.24 -24.78
C PRO A 760 -11.38 14.34 -23.70
N ASP A 761 -10.96 13.15 -24.11
CA ASP A 761 -10.21 12.25 -23.27
C ASP A 761 -8.90 12.90 -22.81
N MET A 762 -8.59 12.74 -21.52
CA MET A 762 -7.41 13.31 -20.87
C MET A 762 -6.71 12.30 -19.96
N PHE A 763 -7.15 11.03 -19.98
CA PHE A 763 -6.69 10.01 -19.04
C PHE A 763 -5.87 8.96 -19.78
N PRO A 764 -4.52 9.07 -19.81
CA PRO A 764 -3.71 8.09 -20.50
C PRO A 764 -3.74 6.72 -19.79
N PRO A 765 -3.31 5.64 -20.47
CA PRO A 765 -3.01 4.37 -19.82
C PRO A 765 -1.98 4.54 -18.70
N CYS A 766 -2.04 3.67 -17.67
CA CYS A 766 -1.13 3.75 -16.53
C CYS A 766 0.29 3.28 -16.91
N LYS A 767 1.27 3.61 -16.06
CA LYS A 767 2.63 3.10 -16.20
C LYS A 767 2.64 1.60 -15.94
N ILE A 768 3.27 0.85 -16.84
CA ILE A 768 3.53 -0.59 -16.65
C ILE A 768 4.78 -0.74 -15.77
N THR A 769 4.66 -1.48 -14.67
CA THR A 769 5.69 -1.59 -13.62
C THR A 769 6.26 -2.99 -13.46
N ASP A 770 5.69 -3.97 -14.16
CA ASP A 770 6.02 -5.40 -14.08
C ASP A 770 6.56 -5.95 -15.40
N LEU A 771 7.08 -5.09 -16.28
CA LEU A 771 7.73 -5.54 -17.51
C LEU A 771 8.94 -6.40 -17.16
N GLU A 772 8.90 -7.65 -17.57
CA GLU A 772 9.99 -8.61 -17.49
C GLU A 772 10.43 -8.99 -18.90
N ALA A 773 11.72 -9.30 -19.04
CA ALA A 773 12.30 -9.78 -20.29
C ALA A 773 13.17 -11.02 -20.02
N MET A 774 13.06 -12.00 -20.90
CA MET A 774 13.81 -13.26 -20.83
C MET A 774 14.37 -13.59 -22.22
N LYS A 775 15.62 -14.05 -22.26
CA LYS A 775 16.22 -14.61 -23.48
C LYS A 775 15.75 -16.06 -23.66
N VAL A 776 15.16 -16.36 -24.82
CA VAL A 776 14.86 -17.73 -25.25
C VAL A 776 15.58 -17.95 -26.57
N GLU A 777 16.63 -18.77 -26.56
CA GLU A 777 17.51 -18.97 -27.71
C GLU A 777 18.10 -17.63 -28.21
N ASP A 778 17.75 -17.19 -29.42
CA ASP A 778 18.16 -15.90 -30.01
C ASP A 778 17.09 -14.80 -29.87
N ASP A 779 15.91 -15.12 -29.30
CA ASP A 779 14.77 -14.23 -29.17
C ASP A 779 14.64 -13.65 -27.76
N VAL A 780 13.96 -12.52 -27.67
CA VAL A 780 13.59 -11.87 -26.41
C VAL A 780 12.08 -12.04 -26.21
N VAL A 781 11.71 -12.67 -25.10
CA VAL A 781 10.32 -12.81 -24.65
C VAL A 781 10.08 -11.76 -23.56
N LEU A 782 9.15 -10.86 -23.83
CA LEU A 782 8.64 -9.89 -22.87
C LEU A 782 7.37 -10.41 -22.22
N SER A 783 7.16 -10.08 -20.94
CA SER A 783 5.88 -10.29 -20.26
C SER A 783 5.57 -9.12 -19.33
N TRP A 784 4.30 -8.69 -19.28
CA TRP A 784 3.83 -7.60 -18.41
C TRP A 784 2.32 -7.73 -18.19
N THR A 785 1.76 -6.93 -17.30
CA THR A 785 0.31 -6.83 -17.11
C THR A 785 -0.26 -5.67 -17.92
N ALA A 786 -1.30 -5.96 -18.72
CA ALA A 786 -1.95 -4.98 -19.58
C ALA A 786 -2.49 -3.78 -18.77
N PRO A 787 -2.18 -2.54 -19.15
CA PRO A 787 -2.87 -1.37 -18.62
C PRO A 787 -4.25 -1.24 -19.27
N GLY A 788 -5.00 -0.24 -18.84
CA GLY A 788 -6.27 0.15 -19.44
C GLY A 788 -6.15 1.08 -20.64
N GLU A 789 -7.31 1.48 -21.13
CA GLU A 789 -7.47 2.65 -21.98
C GLU A 789 -7.21 3.91 -21.14
N ASP A 790 -7.94 4.03 -20.02
CA ASP A 790 -7.79 5.09 -19.04
C ASP A 790 -7.22 4.48 -17.77
N PHE A 791 -5.95 4.75 -17.48
CA PHE A 791 -5.19 4.13 -16.39
C PHE A 791 -5.23 2.60 -16.40
N ASP A 792 -5.97 1.97 -15.49
CA ASP A 792 -6.12 0.52 -15.31
C ASP A 792 -7.55 0.04 -15.62
N GLN A 793 -8.29 0.79 -16.44
CA GLN A 793 -9.65 0.46 -16.88
C GLN A 793 -9.77 0.39 -18.41
N GLY A 794 -10.53 -0.59 -18.92
CA GLY A 794 -10.72 -0.78 -20.35
C GLY A 794 -9.60 -1.59 -21.01
N GLN A 795 -9.21 -1.21 -22.22
CA GLN A 795 -8.23 -1.90 -23.04
C GLN A 795 -7.42 -0.88 -23.83
N THR A 796 -6.08 -0.95 -23.74
CA THR A 796 -5.22 -0.07 -24.52
C THR A 796 -5.28 -0.42 -26.02
N THR A 797 -5.00 0.54 -26.90
CA THR A 797 -5.11 0.36 -28.36
C THR A 797 -3.86 -0.26 -28.96
N SER A 798 -2.68 0.16 -28.49
CA SER A 798 -1.40 -0.32 -29.02
C SER A 798 -0.25 -0.07 -28.06
N TYR A 799 0.90 -0.70 -28.34
CA TYR A 799 2.14 -0.52 -27.58
C TYR A 799 3.28 -0.02 -28.47
N GLU A 800 4.05 0.93 -27.94
CA GLU A 800 5.33 1.36 -28.47
C GLU A 800 6.43 0.69 -27.64
N ILE A 801 7.05 -0.35 -28.21
CA ILE A 801 8.14 -1.10 -27.56
C ILE A 801 9.46 -0.60 -28.14
N ARG A 802 10.40 -0.22 -27.29
CA ARG A 802 11.73 0.23 -27.71
C ARG A 802 12.85 -0.47 -26.98
N MET A 803 13.98 -0.60 -27.66
CA MET A 803 15.18 -1.21 -27.12
C MET A 803 16.45 -0.39 -27.38
N SER A 804 17.47 -0.55 -26.54
CA SER A 804 18.80 0.04 -26.77
C SER A 804 19.88 -0.74 -26.03
N ARG A 805 21.14 -0.57 -26.47
CA ARG A 805 22.34 -0.96 -25.70
C ARG A 805 22.73 0.08 -24.64
N SER A 806 22.23 1.30 -24.76
CA SER A 806 22.47 2.40 -23.82
C SER A 806 21.27 2.57 -22.90
N LEU A 807 21.49 2.47 -21.59
CA LEU A 807 20.47 2.77 -20.59
C LEU A 807 19.95 4.20 -20.74
N TRP A 808 20.84 5.16 -21.01
CA TRP A 808 20.48 6.56 -21.19
C TRP A 808 19.46 6.74 -22.32
N ASN A 809 19.66 6.06 -23.46
CA ASN A 809 18.72 6.15 -24.59
C ASN A 809 17.34 5.57 -24.27
N ILE A 810 17.23 4.63 -23.34
CA ILE A 810 15.92 4.05 -22.97
C ILE A 810 15.25 4.82 -21.83
N ARG A 811 16.03 5.28 -20.85
CA ARG A 811 15.53 5.96 -19.66
C ARG A 811 15.25 7.44 -19.92
N ASP A 812 16.20 8.14 -20.54
CA ASP A 812 16.24 9.59 -20.65
C ASP A 812 15.86 10.08 -22.07
N ASP A 813 16.08 9.27 -23.10
CA ASP A 813 15.81 9.62 -24.52
C ASP A 813 14.99 8.55 -25.27
N PHE A 814 13.96 8.02 -24.61
CA PHE A 814 13.15 6.89 -25.09
C PHE A 814 12.66 7.07 -26.55
N ASP A 815 12.24 8.28 -26.93
CA ASP A 815 11.68 8.57 -28.26
C ASP A 815 12.71 8.43 -29.41
N ASN A 816 14.01 8.33 -29.10
CA ASN A 816 15.09 8.08 -30.06
C ASN A 816 15.70 6.67 -29.94
N ALA A 817 15.22 5.82 -29.03
CA ALA A 817 15.62 4.41 -28.95
C ALA A 817 15.07 3.58 -30.11
N ILE A 818 15.62 2.38 -30.33
CA ILE A 818 15.26 1.53 -31.48
C ILE A 818 13.83 1.01 -31.32
N LEU A 819 12.95 1.31 -32.28
CA LEU A 819 11.58 0.84 -32.29
C LEU A 819 11.50 -0.65 -32.64
N VAL A 820 10.88 -1.45 -31.78
CA VAL A 820 10.57 -2.86 -32.03
C VAL A 820 9.24 -2.95 -32.77
N ASN A 821 9.16 -3.78 -33.82
CA ASN A 821 7.91 -3.99 -34.55
C ASN A 821 6.89 -4.74 -33.69
N SER A 822 5.97 -4.01 -33.08
CA SER A 822 4.85 -4.53 -32.27
C SER A 822 3.54 -4.69 -33.05
N SER A 823 3.55 -4.67 -34.39
CA SER A 823 2.32 -4.65 -35.20
C SER A 823 1.43 -5.90 -35.06
N GLU A 824 2.01 -7.03 -34.66
CA GLU A 824 1.30 -8.30 -34.43
C GLU A 824 0.71 -8.40 -33.02
N LEU A 825 1.06 -7.48 -32.12
CA LEU A 825 0.60 -7.46 -30.75
C LEU A 825 -0.82 -6.89 -30.69
N VAL A 826 -1.77 -7.70 -30.24
CA VAL A 826 -3.14 -7.28 -29.95
C VAL A 826 -3.25 -7.10 -28.44
N PRO A 827 -3.33 -5.84 -27.93
CA PRO A 827 -3.43 -5.61 -26.50
C PRO A 827 -4.67 -6.28 -25.90
N GLN A 828 -4.59 -6.66 -24.63
CA GLN A 828 -5.70 -7.27 -23.89
C GLN A 828 -6.34 -6.30 -22.91
N HIS A 829 -7.43 -6.74 -22.28
CA HIS A 829 -8.09 -5.98 -21.21
C HIS A 829 -7.17 -5.78 -20.01
N ALA A 830 -7.31 -4.62 -19.37
CA ALA A 830 -6.55 -4.24 -18.19
C ALA A 830 -6.51 -5.35 -17.13
N GLY A 831 -5.33 -5.60 -16.56
CA GLY A 831 -5.11 -6.64 -15.56
C GLY A 831 -4.83 -8.04 -16.14
N THR A 832 -4.84 -8.20 -17.46
CA THR A 832 -4.48 -9.47 -18.11
C THR A 832 -2.98 -9.53 -18.37
N ARG A 833 -2.33 -10.67 -18.07
CA ARG A 833 -0.90 -10.86 -18.37
C ARG A 833 -0.70 -11.07 -19.87
N GLU A 834 0.15 -10.25 -20.46
CA GLU A 834 0.53 -10.29 -21.87
C GLU A 834 1.95 -10.84 -22.04
N THR A 835 2.20 -11.39 -23.23
CA THR A 835 3.52 -11.87 -23.65
C THR A 835 3.78 -11.49 -25.09
N PHE A 836 4.98 -11.02 -25.40
CA PHE A 836 5.39 -10.68 -26.77
C PHE A 836 6.81 -11.15 -27.02
N THR A 837 7.04 -11.79 -28.17
CA THR A 837 8.36 -12.32 -28.55
C THR A 837 8.86 -11.58 -29.78
N PHE A 838 10.12 -11.15 -29.75
CA PHE A 838 10.77 -10.56 -30.91
C PHE A 838 12.24 -10.97 -30.98
N SER A 839 12.77 -11.07 -32.19
CA SER A 839 14.21 -11.24 -32.40
C SER A 839 14.89 -9.87 -32.40
N PRO A 840 15.91 -9.62 -31.57
CA PRO A 840 16.72 -8.39 -31.62
C PRO A 840 17.67 -8.35 -32.85
N LYS A 841 17.38 -9.10 -33.91
CA LYS A 841 18.15 -9.12 -35.17
C LYS A 841 18.14 -7.72 -35.76
N LEU A 842 19.34 -7.10 -35.88
CA LEU A 842 19.69 -5.78 -36.45
C LEU A 842 20.18 -4.68 -35.48
N VAL A 843 20.44 -4.94 -34.19
CA VAL A 843 21.20 -3.96 -33.36
C VAL A 843 22.71 -3.95 -33.68
N THR A 844 23.22 -4.91 -34.45
CA THR A 844 24.62 -4.89 -34.93
C THR A 844 24.78 -4.03 -36.19
N HIS A 845 23.87 -4.12 -37.17
CA HIS A 845 24.15 -3.56 -38.49
C HIS A 845 24.05 -2.02 -38.60
N GLU A 846 23.31 -1.34 -37.72
CA GLU A 846 23.25 0.13 -37.69
C GLU A 846 24.30 0.79 -36.77
N LEU A 847 25.08 0.01 -36.01
CA LEU A 847 26.28 0.49 -35.30
C LEU A 847 27.60 -0.12 -35.82
N ASP A 848 27.54 -1.05 -36.77
CA ASP A 848 28.71 -1.69 -37.42
C ASP A 848 29.60 -0.70 -38.22
N HIS A 849 29.34 0.60 -38.17
CA HIS A 849 30.29 1.59 -38.67
C HIS A 849 31.33 2.08 -37.66
N GLU A 850 31.22 1.77 -36.35
CA GLU A 850 32.22 2.26 -35.37
C GLU A 850 32.83 1.24 -34.40
N LEU A 851 32.46 -0.04 -34.41
CA LEU A 851 33.15 -1.06 -33.59
C LEU A 851 33.77 -2.16 -34.45
N ALA A 852 34.99 -1.87 -34.90
CA ALA A 852 35.93 -2.86 -35.38
C ALA A 852 36.39 -3.78 -34.23
N GLU A 853 36.40 -5.08 -34.51
CA GLU A 853 37.17 -6.17 -33.87
C GLU A 853 36.78 -6.77 -32.50
N ASP A 854 35.81 -6.28 -31.72
CA ASP A 854 35.42 -6.92 -30.43
C ASP A 854 33.98 -7.49 -30.37
N ALA A 855 33.43 -7.92 -31.52
CA ALA A 855 32.08 -8.45 -31.67
C ALA A 855 31.84 -9.85 -31.02
N GLN A 856 32.58 -10.24 -29.98
CA GLN A 856 32.40 -11.50 -29.26
C GLN A 856 32.00 -11.35 -27.78
N GLU A 857 31.97 -10.13 -27.24
CA GLU A 857 31.56 -9.93 -25.85
C GLU A 857 30.04 -10.00 -25.64
N PRO A 858 29.57 -10.55 -24.50
CA PRO A 858 28.16 -10.44 -24.11
C PRO A 858 27.77 -8.97 -23.96
N TYR A 859 26.56 -8.62 -24.38
CA TYR A 859 26.05 -7.25 -24.28
C TYR A 859 24.66 -7.23 -23.65
N ILE A 860 24.32 -6.13 -22.96
CA ILE A 860 23.00 -5.92 -22.36
C ILE A 860 22.10 -5.20 -23.37
N VAL A 861 20.86 -5.66 -23.48
CA VAL A 861 19.77 -4.94 -24.14
C VAL A 861 18.79 -4.46 -23.09
N TYR A 862 18.54 -3.17 -23.08
CA TYR A 862 17.49 -2.54 -22.29
C TYR A 862 16.23 -2.45 -23.13
N VAL A 863 15.10 -2.83 -22.57
CA VAL A 863 13.79 -2.79 -23.21
C VAL A 863 12.81 -2.06 -22.30
N ALA A 864 12.04 -1.15 -22.88
CA ALA A 864 10.93 -0.50 -22.20
C ALA A 864 9.80 -0.27 -23.21
N LEU A 865 8.61 0.01 -22.71
CA LEU A 865 7.45 0.24 -23.58
C LEU A 865 6.52 1.32 -23.02
N ARG A 866 5.65 1.82 -23.90
CA ARG A 866 4.52 2.70 -23.57
C ARG A 866 3.24 2.15 -24.19
N ALA A 867 2.14 2.34 -23.48
CA ALA A 867 0.80 2.05 -23.98
C ALA A 867 0.16 3.31 -24.55
N MET A 868 -0.70 3.14 -25.57
CA MET A 868 -1.41 4.22 -26.25
C MET A 868 -2.90 3.92 -26.31
N ASP A 869 -3.72 4.90 -25.93
CA ASP A 869 -5.18 4.79 -26.02
C ASP A 869 -5.72 5.10 -27.43
N ARG A 870 -7.05 5.09 -27.57
CA ARG A 870 -7.75 5.48 -28.82
C ARG A 870 -7.54 6.95 -29.21
N SER A 871 -7.27 7.80 -28.22
CA SER A 871 -7.09 9.25 -28.34
C SER A 871 -5.63 9.65 -28.62
N SER A 872 -4.74 8.66 -28.76
CA SER A 872 -3.29 8.81 -28.90
C SER A 872 -2.58 9.43 -27.68
N LEU A 873 -3.19 9.39 -26.49
CA LEU A 873 -2.49 9.68 -25.25
C LEU A 873 -1.57 8.51 -24.90
N ARG A 874 -0.39 8.85 -24.38
CA ARG A 874 0.68 7.89 -24.08
C ARG A 874 0.81 7.73 -22.58
N SER A 875 0.97 6.49 -22.12
CA SER A 875 1.43 6.22 -20.76
C SER A 875 2.83 6.80 -20.53
N ALA A 876 3.23 6.91 -19.26
CA ALA A 876 4.65 7.00 -18.94
C ALA A 876 5.40 5.75 -19.46
N VAL A 877 6.70 5.89 -19.70
CA VAL A 877 7.58 4.74 -20.01
C VAL A 877 7.48 3.73 -18.87
N SER A 878 7.38 2.44 -19.21
CA SER A 878 7.37 1.34 -18.25
C SER A 878 8.62 1.32 -17.35
N ASN A 879 8.68 0.38 -16.40
CA ASN A 879 9.97 -0.04 -15.88
C ASN A 879 10.86 -0.58 -17.01
N ILE A 880 12.18 -0.56 -16.80
CA ILE A 880 13.16 -0.99 -17.80
C ILE A 880 13.50 -2.45 -17.52
N ALA A 881 13.27 -3.32 -18.48
CA ALA A 881 13.70 -4.70 -18.45
C ALA A 881 15.08 -4.85 -19.10
N LEU A 882 15.91 -5.73 -18.56
CA LEU A 882 17.28 -5.97 -19.02
C LEU A 882 17.42 -7.42 -19.48
N VAL A 883 18.11 -7.63 -20.61
CA VAL A 883 18.44 -8.97 -21.13
C VAL A 883 19.90 -9.03 -21.53
N SER A 884 20.63 -9.99 -20.97
CA SER A 884 22.00 -10.30 -21.39
C SER A 884 21.98 -11.17 -22.66
N MET A 885 22.53 -10.64 -23.74
CA MET A 885 22.64 -11.30 -25.04
C MET A 885 24.06 -11.84 -25.24
N SER A 886 24.14 -13.09 -25.69
CA SER A 886 25.36 -13.69 -26.22
C SER A 886 25.22 -13.83 -27.73
N LEU A 887 26.15 -13.29 -28.52
CA LEU A 887 26.18 -13.59 -29.95
C LEU A 887 26.41 -15.10 -30.11
N PRO A 888 25.68 -15.79 -31.02
CA PRO A 888 26.02 -17.16 -31.34
C PRO A 888 27.48 -17.19 -31.79
N PRO A 889 28.28 -18.18 -31.33
CA PRO A 889 29.64 -18.31 -31.84
C PRO A 889 29.51 -18.40 -33.36
N ASN A 890 30.13 -17.46 -34.07
CA ASN A 890 30.20 -17.53 -35.53
C ASN A 890 30.56 -18.97 -35.87
N SER A 891 29.67 -19.66 -36.58
CA SER A 891 30.05 -20.86 -37.30
C SER A 891 30.94 -20.41 -38.45
N SER A 892 32.11 -19.84 -38.13
CA SER A 892 33.26 -20.12 -38.95
C SER A 892 33.29 -21.65 -39.00
N PRO A 893 33.36 -22.27 -40.19
CA PRO A 893 33.49 -23.70 -40.24
C PRO A 893 34.68 -23.98 -39.35
N VAL A 894 34.44 -24.72 -38.26
CA VAL A 894 35.54 -25.24 -37.47
C VAL A 894 36.26 -26.12 -38.47
N VAL A 895 37.26 -25.54 -39.12
CA VAL A 895 38.37 -26.28 -39.70
C VAL A 895 38.83 -27.04 -38.49
N SER A 896 38.36 -28.29 -38.41
CA SER A 896 38.41 -29.07 -37.19
C SER A 896 39.80 -28.91 -36.63
N ARG A 897 39.92 -28.78 -35.31
CA ARG A 897 41.22 -28.93 -34.67
C ARG A 897 41.88 -30.23 -35.16
N ASP A 898 41.08 -31.23 -35.55
CA ASP A 898 41.51 -32.42 -36.26
C ASP A 898 42.07 -32.14 -37.65
N ASP A 899 41.58 -31.19 -38.46
CA ASP A 899 42.16 -30.84 -39.77
C ASP A 899 43.47 -30.05 -39.63
N LEU A 900 43.60 -29.19 -38.61
CA LEU A 900 44.87 -28.49 -38.32
C LEU A 900 45.91 -29.42 -37.69
N ILE A 901 45.50 -30.31 -36.78
CA ILE A 901 46.35 -31.38 -36.24
C ILE A 901 46.67 -32.37 -37.35
N LEU A 902 45.74 -32.75 -38.22
CA LEU A 902 45.97 -33.65 -39.35
C LEU A 902 46.90 -33.00 -40.37
N LYS A 903 46.76 -31.71 -40.70
CA LYS A 903 47.73 -30.95 -41.50
C LYS A 903 49.08 -30.87 -40.80
N GLY A 904 49.12 -30.63 -39.49
CA GLY A 904 50.35 -30.62 -38.68
C GLY A 904 51.04 -31.99 -38.65
N VAL A 905 50.28 -33.06 -38.52
CA VAL A 905 50.74 -34.45 -38.54
C VAL A 905 51.17 -34.85 -39.96
N LEU A 906 50.44 -34.48 -41.02
CA LEU A 906 50.84 -34.73 -42.40
C LEU A 906 52.08 -33.94 -42.80
N THR A 907 52.22 -32.70 -42.34
CA THR A 907 53.41 -31.87 -42.61
C THR A 907 54.63 -32.38 -41.84
N THR A 908 54.48 -32.78 -40.58
CA THR A 908 55.56 -33.41 -39.79
C THR A 908 55.92 -34.80 -40.32
N VAL A 909 54.95 -35.66 -40.64
CA VAL A 909 55.18 -36.96 -41.28
C VAL A 909 55.82 -36.78 -42.66
N GLY A 910 55.41 -35.78 -43.42
CA GLY A 910 56.03 -35.41 -44.70
C GLY A 910 57.48 -34.96 -44.54
N LEU A 911 57.77 -34.10 -43.56
CA LEU A 911 59.14 -33.67 -43.23
C LEU A 911 60.02 -34.83 -42.77
N ILE A 912 59.50 -35.70 -41.91
CA ILE A 912 60.21 -36.90 -41.44
C ILE A 912 60.47 -37.84 -42.62
N ALA A 913 59.48 -38.06 -43.48
CA ALA A 913 59.64 -38.89 -44.68
C ALA A 913 60.73 -38.32 -45.61
N ILE A 914 60.74 -37.00 -45.85
CA ILE A 914 61.78 -36.33 -46.65
C ILE A 914 63.16 -36.47 -45.99
N LEU A 915 63.28 -36.25 -44.69
CA LEU A 915 64.54 -36.42 -43.95
C LEU A 915 65.04 -37.87 -43.99
N CYS A 916 64.15 -38.85 -43.81
CA CYS A 916 64.48 -40.26 -43.96
C CYS A 916 64.92 -40.59 -45.39
N LEU A 917 64.27 -40.01 -46.40
CA LEU A 917 64.63 -40.23 -47.80
C LEU A 917 65.99 -39.60 -48.13
N ILE A 918 66.30 -38.42 -47.61
CA ILE A 918 67.63 -37.79 -47.70
C ILE A 918 68.68 -38.66 -47.01
N MET A 919 68.39 -39.19 -45.82
CA MET A 919 69.30 -40.09 -45.10
C MET A 919 69.52 -41.41 -45.86
N VAL A 920 68.47 -42.00 -46.43
CA VAL A 920 68.57 -43.22 -47.24
C VAL A 920 69.30 -42.95 -48.55
N VAL A 921 69.09 -41.82 -49.21
CA VAL A 921 69.84 -41.42 -50.41
C VAL A 921 71.30 -41.18 -50.06
N ALA A 922 71.60 -40.46 -48.98
CA ALA A 922 72.96 -40.28 -48.48
C ALA A 922 73.62 -41.61 -48.14
N HIS A 923 72.91 -42.53 -47.48
CA HIS A 923 73.39 -43.86 -47.13
C HIS A 923 73.54 -44.77 -48.36
N CYS A 924 72.65 -44.69 -49.35
CA CYS A 924 72.76 -45.40 -50.62
C CYS A 924 73.91 -44.88 -51.46
N ILE A 925 74.17 -43.57 -51.47
CA ILE A 925 75.37 -42.97 -52.08
C ILE A 925 76.62 -43.45 -51.33
N PHE A 926 76.56 -43.54 -50.00
CA PHE A 926 77.65 -44.07 -49.18
C PHE A 926 77.92 -45.56 -49.41
N ASN A 927 76.88 -46.38 -49.56
CA ASN A 927 76.99 -47.83 -49.69
C ASN A 927 77.19 -48.30 -51.13
N ARG A 928 76.67 -47.60 -52.16
CA ARG A 928 76.97 -47.94 -53.57
C ARG A 928 78.43 -47.66 -53.95
N LYS A 929 79.17 -46.88 -53.16
CA LYS A 929 80.61 -46.68 -53.35
C LYS A 929 81.51 -47.64 -52.57
N LYS A 930 80.96 -48.60 -51.80
CA LYS A 930 81.74 -49.67 -51.14
C LYS A 930 81.52 -51.02 -51.82
N ARG A 931 81.93 -51.11 -53.09
CA ARG A 931 82.46 -52.34 -53.70
C ARG A 931 83.98 -52.15 -53.82
N PRO A 932 84.80 -53.14 -53.43
CA PRO A 932 86.26 -52.98 -53.44
C PRO A 932 86.77 -53.06 -54.88
N SER A 933 87.56 -52.07 -55.30
CA SER A 933 88.66 -52.31 -56.23
C SER A 933 89.96 -51.81 -55.60
N ARG A 934 90.97 -52.65 -55.80
CA ARG A 934 92.30 -52.63 -55.18
C ARG A 934 93.22 -51.84 -56.12
N LYS A 935 93.72 -50.67 -55.68
CA LYS A 935 95.10 -50.14 -55.90
C LYS A 935 95.25 -48.70 -55.35
N GLU A 936 96.23 -48.58 -54.44
CA GLU A 936 97.11 -47.44 -54.07
C GLU A 936 96.50 -46.03 -53.90
N ASN A 937 96.38 -45.51 -52.66
CA ASN A 937 97.38 -44.95 -51.73
C ASN A 937 97.71 -43.48 -52.02
N GLU A 938 96.99 -42.54 -51.39
CA GLU A 938 97.48 -41.17 -51.11
C GLU A 938 96.66 -40.47 -50.00
N THR A 939 97.36 -40.21 -48.89
CA THR A 939 97.38 -39.00 -48.03
C THR A 939 96.13 -38.30 -47.46
N LYS A 940 96.19 -38.15 -46.12
CA LYS A 940 95.74 -37.04 -45.25
C LYS A 940 94.25 -36.94 -44.85
N PHE A 941 93.89 -36.64 -43.61
CA PHE A 941 94.53 -36.61 -42.28
C PHE A 941 93.42 -36.27 -41.28
N LEU A 942 93.47 -36.89 -40.09
CA LEU A 942 92.67 -36.70 -38.87
C LEU A 942 91.16 -36.98 -38.95
#